data_AF-A0A417XTJ3-F1
#
_entry.id   AF-A0A417XTJ3-F1
#
_cell.length_a   1.000
_cell.length_b   1.000
_cell.length_c   1.000
_cell.angle_alpha   90.00
_cell.angle_beta   90.00
_cell.angle_gamma   90.00
#
_symmetry.space_group_name_H-M   'P 1'
#
loop_
_entity.id
_entity.type
_entity.pdbx_description
1 polymer ?
#
loop_
_entity_poly.entity_id
_entity_poly.type
_entity_poly.pdbx_seq_one_letter_code
_entity_poly.pdbx_strand_id
1 'polypeptide(L)'
;MRTTASREPGHASHIDPVERARTMPKPSRPVDVRGGRLRVLLAVNVACATGVAAAVSVAGAPAASGLRRRAESALEASCGRGHLPEGRIQGRVPVADRVSGQVRAVIAATQPRRTVPRRSPILGEPVVSDLRLVRGQRFHGSPVQARHLPVHGPARLTRAALRMRKDLEMMRSGRVRAAVLSVALIALMVGPTQISVLVSTPSAVAAAGRGAEAAGAPGTREVLRSARAWPASLAGPRAFRRAPAAAPQLTNSGKWRARPPLVSGVSVYRAGEFVYQDFIYDDRGAGETPQVPGVPRPTGTYEYPTDPRYAGNAADLLEFRLKPDRNGLLIRLTYNSMIAPGLVATTVALGSSGRPVAWPHGAGAQSPAKVFVTVHGRRAEVVRQDVADSSSGKVKQVTVDHRRRQIEFRVPRSVFNPPEGTFRIAAASGLWDPDSETYVARSATAGESTPGGSASGGSELVNVAFRNAEPVEPSNPWRERAQAMALSQGDLSDFYALVDMGRLRASRTGGPGIPHLTGDLNRIVVSHFEEKQGRGGPHAASGVGCGGSRGPCDYSGRLQPYSLHVPARPGSDGLYGLILDLHNANQSHNVRAGTDHVRAMAREGYLVVTPGGRGPTYWYDGLAQVDVWEVLADVLRRYPVARDRIAIAGTSMGGYGAYKLAATFPSLFSALGVLVPCTSADVLWPGEPTEPASGVHTVVRRLMPSMRNVPTMSWVGAADELCGYSNERSVHEELVRLGYRTSFWTFPADHQTLSADRRPLADFLHRARSPHSPDRVTYVVRDRAADRRWGLEADTAYWLTDARLRDMSSSGEGFVDAVTFAAGGRATTPVGPSVTTGVLQPASSDLISVLPAYPYTREDLTWSTSRAEPARDLVVVRTRGLESIAVNLLDARLTCRAKVLVESDGPVLIHFPGCPLRRPLVRGH
;
A
#
# COMPACT_ATOMS: atom_id res chain seq x y z
N MET A 1 -36.22 -1.05 -57.23
CA MET A 1 -37.17 0.07 -57.50
C MET A 1 -36.31 1.32 -57.68
N ARG A 2 -36.38 2.06 -58.80
CA ARG A 2 -37.27 3.23 -59.06
C ARG A 2 -37.21 4.27 -57.90
N THR A 3 -36.88 5.56 -58.09
CA THR A 3 -36.62 6.35 -59.32
C THR A 3 -35.88 7.70 -59.06
N THR A 4 -35.32 8.30 -60.13
CA THR A 4 -35.00 9.73 -60.46
C THR A 4 -35.71 10.87 -59.67
N ALA A 5 -35.35 12.17 -59.63
CA ALA A 5 -34.50 13.14 -60.41
C ALA A 5 -34.42 14.51 -59.64
N SER A 6 -33.86 15.68 -60.06
CA SER A 6 -32.70 16.13 -60.91
C SER A 6 -32.62 17.71 -60.97
N ARG A 7 -31.61 18.29 -61.67
CA ARG A 7 -31.44 19.70 -62.18
C ARG A 7 -30.73 20.82 -61.34
N GLU A 8 -30.07 21.72 -62.12
CA GLU A 8 -29.37 23.00 -61.82
C GLU A 8 -30.13 24.18 -62.56
N PRO A 9 -29.58 25.36 -63.02
CA PRO A 9 -28.29 26.11 -62.80
C PRO A 9 -28.40 27.69 -62.69
N GLY A 10 -27.25 28.41 -62.68
CA GLY A 10 -27.10 29.88 -62.99
C GLY A 10 -26.04 30.62 -62.11
N HIS A 11 -24.93 31.21 -62.60
CA HIS A 11 -24.69 32.46 -63.38
C HIS A 11 -24.70 33.78 -62.56
N ALA A 12 -23.82 34.80 -62.76
CA ALA A 12 -22.53 34.91 -63.49
C ALA A 12 -21.69 36.21 -63.18
N SER A 13 -20.35 36.11 -63.32
CA SER A 13 -19.32 37.05 -63.87
C SER A 13 -19.21 38.57 -63.57
N HIS A 14 -17.95 39.03 -63.33
CA HIS A 14 -17.20 40.22 -63.87
C HIS A 14 -16.06 40.65 -62.89
N ILE A 15 -14.90 41.26 -63.21
CA ILE A 15 -14.16 41.57 -64.47
C ILE A 15 -12.62 41.65 -64.20
N ASP A 16 -11.79 41.50 -65.23
CA ASP A 16 -10.29 41.38 -65.29
C ASP A 16 -9.78 42.28 -66.48
N PRO A 17 -8.48 42.58 -66.79
CA PRO A 17 -7.18 41.97 -66.42
C PRO A 17 -5.97 42.96 -66.21
N VAL A 18 -4.72 42.52 -66.51
CA VAL A 18 -3.44 43.29 -66.78
C VAL A 18 -2.56 43.61 -65.55
N GLU A 19 -1.29 43.17 -65.40
CA GLU A 19 -0.33 42.30 -66.14
C GLU A 19 0.84 41.93 -65.15
N ARG A 20 1.95 41.17 -65.35
CA ARG A 20 2.77 40.47 -66.40
C ARG A 20 3.51 39.28 -65.71
N ALA A 21 4.10 38.26 -66.34
CA ALA A 21 4.05 37.72 -67.71
C ALA A 21 4.40 36.21 -67.73
N ARG A 22 3.86 35.52 -68.75
CA ARG A 22 4.08 34.17 -69.34
C ARG A 22 5.53 33.58 -69.17
N THR A 23 5.79 32.27 -69.11
CA THR A 23 5.22 31.12 -69.89
C THR A 23 5.14 29.75 -69.13
N MET A 24 4.53 28.74 -69.79
CA MET A 24 4.31 27.31 -69.40
C MET A 24 5.51 26.37 -69.76
N PRO A 25 5.58 25.04 -69.40
CA PRO A 25 4.49 24.08 -69.08
C PRO A 25 4.73 23.01 -67.96
N LYS A 26 3.75 22.09 -67.81
CA LYS A 26 3.76 20.80 -67.04
C LYS A 26 4.45 19.67 -67.87
N PRO A 27 4.65 18.38 -67.43
CA PRO A 27 4.18 17.69 -66.19
C PRO A 27 5.18 16.71 -65.48
N SER A 28 4.71 16.06 -64.39
CA SER A 28 5.16 14.74 -63.83
C SER A 28 6.20 14.66 -62.67
N ARG A 29 6.20 13.48 -62.01
CA ARG A 29 7.04 12.98 -60.88
C ARG A 29 8.53 12.77 -61.27
N PRO A 30 9.50 12.49 -60.34
CA PRO A 30 9.40 12.02 -58.94
C PRO A 30 10.27 12.78 -57.89
N VAL A 31 10.41 12.23 -56.67
CA VAL A 31 11.26 12.74 -55.57
C VAL A 31 12.34 11.71 -55.18
N ASP A 32 13.55 12.18 -54.87
CA ASP A 32 14.79 11.38 -54.69
C ASP A 32 14.96 10.81 -53.25
N VAL A 33 15.68 9.69 -53.12
CA VAL A 33 15.88 8.92 -51.88
C VAL A 33 17.36 8.92 -51.46
N ARG A 34 17.83 10.04 -50.89
CA ARG A 34 19.22 10.16 -50.38
C ARG A 34 19.39 10.07 -48.86
N GLY A 35 18.32 10.25 -48.07
CA GLY A 35 18.40 10.23 -46.60
C GLY A 35 18.73 8.87 -45.97
N GLY A 36 18.52 7.76 -46.68
CA GLY A 36 18.65 6.41 -46.12
C GLY A 36 20.09 5.93 -45.89
N ARG A 37 21.02 6.19 -46.83
CA ARG A 37 22.36 5.58 -46.82
C ARG A 37 23.24 6.03 -45.65
N LEU A 38 23.11 7.28 -45.22
CA LEU A 38 23.97 7.85 -44.17
C LEU A 38 23.69 7.24 -42.79
N ARG A 39 22.43 6.92 -42.47
CA ARG A 39 22.05 6.30 -41.19
C ARG A 39 22.52 4.85 -41.07
N VAL A 40 22.55 4.09 -42.18
CA VAL A 40 22.99 2.68 -42.17
C VAL A 40 24.50 2.58 -41.93
N LEU A 41 25.33 3.40 -42.58
CA LEU A 41 26.78 3.40 -42.33
C LEU A 41 27.11 3.76 -40.88
N LEU A 42 26.38 4.69 -40.26
CA LEU A 42 26.62 5.07 -38.87
C LEU A 42 26.30 3.90 -37.90
N ALA A 43 25.21 3.18 -38.15
CA ALA A 43 24.83 2.02 -37.34
C ALA A 43 25.82 0.85 -37.45
N VAL A 44 26.30 0.53 -38.66
CA VAL A 44 27.25 -0.59 -38.87
C VAL A 44 28.62 -0.31 -38.22
N ASN A 45 29.12 0.92 -38.29
CA ASN A 45 30.38 1.27 -37.63
C ASN A 45 30.28 1.23 -36.09
N VAL A 46 29.13 1.59 -35.51
CA VAL A 46 28.88 1.41 -34.06
C VAL A 46 28.81 -0.07 -33.69
N ALA A 47 28.28 -0.94 -34.57
CA ALA A 47 28.15 -2.38 -34.29
C ALA A 47 29.52 -3.09 -34.19
N CYS A 48 30.41 -3.03 -35.20
CA CYS A 48 31.74 -3.66 -35.08
C CYS A 48 32.58 -3.01 -33.94
N ALA A 49 32.31 -1.75 -33.54
CA ALA A 49 33.06 -1.05 -32.49
C ALA A 49 32.56 -1.27 -31.05
N THR A 50 31.37 -1.86 -30.85
CA THR A 50 30.78 -2.07 -29.51
C THR A 50 30.48 -3.55 -29.19
N GLY A 51 30.59 -4.45 -30.18
CA GLY A 51 30.33 -5.87 -29.99
C GLY A 51 28.85 -6.25 -29.85
N VAL A 52 27.93 -5.28 -29.95
CA VAL A 52 26.48 -5.51 -29.80
C VAL A 52 25.84 -5.74 -31.16
N ALA A 53 25.35 -6.96 -31.39
CA ALA A 53 24.52 -7.29 -32.56
C ALA A 53 23.10 -6.71 -32.39
N ALA A 54 22.84 -5.54 -32.97
CA ALA A 54 21.54 -4.88 -32.89
C ALA A 54 20.46 -5.63 -33.70
N ALA A 55 19.56 -6.34 -33.01
CA ALA A 55 18.43 -7.04 -33.63
C ALA A 55 17.37 -6.05 -34.15
N VAL A 56 17.31 -5.87 -35.47
CA VAL A 56 16.31 -5.00 -36.11
C VAL A 56 14.96 -5.73 -36.20
N SER A 57 14.06 -5.41 -35.27
CA SER A 57 12.66 -5.89 -35.32
C SER A 57 11.85 -5.11 -36.36
N VAL A 58 11.17 -5.83 -37.26
CA VAL A 58 10.22 -5.28 -38.23
C VAL A 58 8.95 -6.11 -38.19
N ALA A 59 7.85 -5.52 -37.72
CA ALA A 59 6.57 -6.20 -37.58
C ALA A 59 5.74 -6.16 -38.88
N GLY A 60 5.17 -7.31 -39.26
CA GLY A 60 3.87 -7.34 -39.96
C GLY A 60 3.81 -7.09 -41.47
N ALA A 61 4.61 -7.76 -42.31
CA ALA A 61 4.26 -7.98 -43.72
C ALA A 61 4.97 -9.20 -44.36
N PRO A 62 4.29 -10.05 -45.14
CA PRO A 62 4.88 -11.25 -45.77
C PRO A 62 5.70 -10.93 -47.04
N ALA A 63 6.68 -10.01 -46.93
CA ALA A 63 7.56 -9.60 -48.04
C ALA A 63 9.04 -9.33 -47.64
N ALA A 64 9.41 -9.48 -46.36
CA ALA A 64 10.66 -8.95 -45.82
C ALA A 64 11.94 -9.82 -46.03
N SER A 65 11.83 -11.02 -46.62
CA SER A 65 12.93 -12.00 -46.65
C SER A 65 14.12 -11.65 -47.56
N GLY A 66 13.98 -10.65 -48.45
CA GLY A 66 15.06 -10.18 -49.33
C GLY A 66 15.97 -9.11 -48.71
N LEU A 67 15.41 -8.26 -47.83
CA LEU A 67 16.16 -7.18 -47.17
C LEU A 67 17.04 -7.69 -46.04
N ARG A 68 16.53 -8.63 -45.23
CA ARG A 68 17.24 -9.22 -44.10
C ARG A 68 18.57 -9.87 -44.53
N ARG A 69 18.53 -10.75 -45.54
CA ARG A 69 19.74 -11.42 -46.08
C ARG A 69 20.79 -10.45 -46.65
N ARG A 70 20.37 -9.31 -47.22
CA ARG A 70 21.30 -8.25 -47.68
C ARG A 70 21.97 -7.48 -46.53
N ALA A 71 21.35 -7.41 -45.34
CA ALA A 71 21.98 -6.85 -44.16
C ALA A 71 22.93 -7.87 -43.49
N GLU A 72 22.52 -9.14 -43.41
CA GLU A 72 23.32 -10.22 -42.83
C GLU A 72 24.65 -10.42 -43.61
N SER A 73 24.62 -10.53 -44.94
CA SER A 73 25.84 -10.64 -45.75
C SER A 73 26.72 -9.37 -45.75
N ALA A 74 26.18 -8.19 -45.40
CA ALA A 74 26.98 -6.97 -45.26
C ALA A 74 27.74 -6.92 -43.93
N LEU A 75 27.20 -7.53 -42.87
CA LEU A 75 27.86 -7.70 -41.58
C LEU A 75 28.99 -8.72 -41.65
N GLU A 76 28.75 -9.90 -42.25
CA GLU A 76 29.78 -10.93 -42.44
C GLU A 76 30.98 -10.45 -43.27
N ALA A 77 30.74 -9.53 -44.22
CA ALA A 77 31.79 -8.93 -45.04
C ALA A 77 32.61 -7.84 -44.34
N SER A 78 32.17 -7.32 -43.17
CA SER A 78 32.81 -6.17 -42.51
C SER A 78 33.53 -6.49 -41.20
N CYS A 79 33.00 -7.37 -40.33
CA CYS A 79 33.68 -7.76 -39.08
C CYS A 79 34.32 -9.17 -39.21
N GLY A 80 35.45 -9.29 -39.94
CA GLY A 80 36.06 -10.56 -40.38
C GLY A 80 36.62 -11.51 -39.28
N ARG A 81 36.90 -12.77 -39.66
CA ARG A 81 37.22 -13.90 -38.76
C ARG A 81 38.61 -13.86 -38.09
N GLY A 82 38.67 -14.25 -36.81
CA GLY A 82 39.86 -14.73 -36.09
C GLY A 82 39.56 -14.91 -34.59
N HIS A 83 39.36 -16.13 -34.06
CA HIS A 83 40.41 -16.99 -33.47
C HIS A 83 41.28 -16.32 -32.38
N LEU A 84 40.99 -16.65 -31.12
CA LEU A 84 41.81 -16.33 -29.94
C LEU A 84 42.79 -17.47 -29.64
N PRO A 85 44.01 -17.13 -29.21
CA PRO A 85 44.64 -17.83 -28.09
C PRO A 85 45.10 -16.87 -26.98
N GLU A 86 45.60 -17.43 -25.87
CA GLU A 86 45.89 -16.75 -24.61
C GLU A 86 47.17 -15.89 -24.64
N GLY A 87 47.24 -14.84 -23.80
CA GLY A 87 48.48 -14.09 -23.58
C GLY A 87 48.38 -12.90 -22.61
N ARG A 88 49.26 -12.84 -21.61
CA ARG A 88 49.58 -11.61 -20.86
C ARG A 88 50.64 -10.80 -21.63
N ILE A 89 50.67 -9.47 -21.47
CA ILE A 89 51.86 -8.65 -21.10
C ILE A 89 51.52 -7.14 -21.01
N GLN A 90 52.40 -6.38 -20.35
CA GLN A 90 52.27 -4.93 -20.08
C GLN A 90 52.64 -4.05 -21.30
N GLY A 91 52.18 -2.80 -21.33
CA GLY A 91 52.64 -1.79 -22.30
C GLY A 91 52.09 -0.38 -22.02
N ARG A 92 52.83 0.68 -22.42
CA ARG A 92 52.46 2.10 -22.25
C ARG A 92 52.69 2.89 -23.54
N VAL A 93 51.69 3.67 -23.98
CA VAL A 93 51.84 5.03 -24.59
C VAL A 93 52.51 5.04 -26.01
N PRO A 94 52.37 6.06 -26.90
CA PRO A 94 51.65 7.35 -26.81
C PRO A 94 50.53 7.57 -27.87
N VAL A 95 49.91 8.76 -27.79
CA VAL A 95 49.08 9.40 -28.84
C VAL A 95 49.99 10.21 -29.78
N ALA A 96 49.60 10.35 -31.06
CA ALA A 96 50.13 11.36 -31.97
C ALA A 96 49.01 11.94 -32.86
N ASP A 97 49.05 13.26 -33.13
CA ASP A 97 48.00 13.99 -33.85
C ASP A 97 48.12 13.93 -35.38
N ARG A 98 46.97 14.01 -36.06
CA ARG A 98 46.59 15.01 -37.10
C ARG A 98 45.58 14.44 -38.10
N VAL A 99 44.38 15.04 -38.17
CA VAL A 99 43.99 16.00 -39.22
C VAL A 99 42.99 16.97 -38.59
N SER A 100 43.05 18.25 -38.97
CA SER A 100 42.09 19.28 -38.56
C SER A 100 41.82 20.22 -39.73
N GLY A 101 40.58 20.65 -39.93
CA GLY A 101 40.25 21.68 -40.91
C GLY A 101 38.80 21.62 -41.39
N GLN A 102 38.09 22.75 -41.27
CA GLN A 102 36.74 23.03 -41.78
C GLN A 102 35.62 22.16 -41.14
N VAL A 103 34.55 22.70 -40.55
CA VAL A 103 33.96 24.06 -40.70
C VAL A 103 33.85 24.80 -39.36
N ARG A 104 34.23 26.08 -39.38
CA ARG A 104 33.85 27.17 -38.45
C ARG A 104 33.27 28.31 -39.33
N ALA A 105 32.39 29.21 -38.88
CA ALA A 105 31.58 29.26 -37.65
C ALA A 105 30.50 30.35 -37.76
N VAL A 106 29.40 30.21 -37.01
CA VAL A 106 28.51 31.26 -36.48
C VAL A 106 27.96 30.66 -35.17
N ILE A 107 28.37 30.98 -33.94
CA ILE A 107 28.51 32.25 -33.18
C ILE A 107 27.14 32.93 -32.94
N ALA A 108 26.67 33.17 -31.71
CA ALA A 108 27.05 32.67 -30.37
C ALA A 108 25.93 33.05 -29.34
N ALA A 109 26.01 32.48 -28.12
CA ALA A 109 25.47 32.93 -26.81
C ALA A 109 24.74 31.79 -26.06
N THR A 110 24.94 31.54 -24.76
CA THR A 110 25.92 32.09 -23.79
C THR A 110 26.22 31.08 -22.67
N GLN A 111 27.43 31.13 -22.11
CA GLN A 111 27.76 30.61 -20.76
C GLN A 111 28.56 31.66 -19.99
N PRO A 112 28.46 31.68 -18.66
CA PRO A 112 29.67 31.43 -17.85
C PRO A 112 29.39 30.45 -16.67
N ARG A 113 30.15 29.35 -16.58
CA ARG A 113 31.37 29.15 -15.76
C ARG A 113 31.15 28.96 -14.25
N ARG A 114 31.63 27.82 -13.72
CA ARG A 114 32.06 27.64 -12.33
C ARG A 114 33.52 28.09 -12.17
N THR A 115 33.90 28.56 -10.98
CA THR A 115 35.28 28.65 -10.50
C THR A 115 35.36 28.16 -9.05
N VAL A 116 36.54 27.69 -8.62
CA VAL A 116 36.82 27.14 -7.29
C VAL A 116 38.25 27.51 -6.87
N PRO A 117 38.48 27.93 -5.62
CA PRO A 117 39.78 27.82 -4.96
C PRO A 117 39.77 26.84 -3.77
N ARG A 118 40.94 26.28 -3.43
CA ARG A 118 41.18 25.43 -2.24
C ARG A 118 42.05 26.16 -1.22
N ARG A 119 41.75 26.03 0.08
CA ARG A 119 42.66 25.61 1.18
C ARG A 119 41.92 25.62 2.53
N SER A 120 42.49 24.91 3.52
CA SER A 120 41.95 24.63 4.87
C SER A 120 42.96 25.11 5.94
N PRO A 121 42.82 24.82 7.25
CA PRO A 121 41.65 24.56 8.13
C PRO A 121 41.68 25.46 9.40
N ILE A 122 40.76 25.29 10.38
CA ILE A 122 40.98 25.51 11.85
C ILE A 122 39.78 24.99 12.69
N LEU A 123 39.97 24.84 14.01
CA LEU A 123 39.05 24.21 14.98
C LEU A 123 37.90 25.12 15.48
N GLY A 124 36.87 24.51 16.09
CA GLY A 124 35.85 25.19 16.91
C GLY A 124 34.86 24.20 17.55
N GLU A 125 34.65 24.29 18.87
CA GLU A 125 33.75 23.42 19.65
C GLU A 125 32.29 23.95 19.71
N PRO A 126 31.29 23.11 20.06
CA PRO A 126 29.89 23.52 20.12
C PRO A 126 29.56 24.31 21.41
N VAL A 127 29.01 25.52 21.25
CA VAL A 127 28.53 26.34 22.37
C VAL A 127 27.12 25.92 22.81
N VAL A 128 26.99 25.57 24.09
CA VAL A 128 25.71 25.45 24.79
C VAL A 128 25.20 26.84 25.16
N SER A 129 23.90 27.10 24.97
CA SER A 129 23.22 28.33 25.39
C SER A 129 22.06 28.01 26.32
N ASP A 130 22.20 28.44 27.58
CA ASP A 130 21.37 28.02 28.70
C ASP A 130 20.11 28.87 28.92
N LEU A 131 19.24 28.42 29.83
CA LEU A 131 18.06 29.18 30.27
C LEU A 131 18.43 30.55 30.85
N ARG A 132 17.52 31.53 30.68
CA ARG A 132 17.30 32.57 31.69
C ARG A 132 15.83 32.71 32.05
N LEU A 133 15.55 32.65 33.35
CA LEU A 133 14.27 33.08 33.92
C LEU A 133 14.19 34.60 33.90
N VAL A 134 12.98 35.14 33.79
CA VAL A 134 12.61 36.45 34.35
C VAL A 134 11.42 36.22 35.29
N ARG A 135 11.42 36.88 36.45
CA ARG A 135 10.53 36.56 37.57
C ARG A 135 9.73 37.79 38.01
N GLY A 136 8.41 37.72 37.83
CA GLY A 136 7.42 38.36 38.68
C GLY A 136 7.07 39.84 38.44
N GLN A 137 5.77 40.12 38.48
CA GLN A 137 5.17 40.89 39.58
C GLN A 137 3.83 40.23 39.97
N ARG A 138 3.26 40.64 41.12
CA ARG A 138 1.98 40.14 41.67
C ARG A 138 0.96 41.28 41.70
N PHE A 139 -0.33 40.96 41.78
CA PHE A 139 -1.24 41.66 42.69
C PHE A 139 -2.30 40.71 43.28
N HIS A 140 -2.91 41.12 44.39
CA HIS A 140 -3.94 40.40 45.16
C HIS A 140 -5.36 40.67 44.60
N GLY A 141 -6.45 40.01 45.05
CA GLY A 141 -6.60 39.20 46.27
C GLY A 141 -7.76 38.18 46.26
N SER A 142 -8.33 37.91 47.44
CA SER A 142 -8.93 36.61 47.81
C SER A 142 -10.48 36.65 48.00
N PRO A 143 -11.12 35.81 48.86
CA PRO A 143 -11.84 34.60 48.44
C PRO A 143 -13.35 34.62 48.81
N VAL A 144 -13.88 33.62 49.55
CA VAL A 144 -15.27 33.45 50.07
C VAL A 144 -16.26 32.84 49.03
N GLN A 145 -17.08 31.80 49.33
CA GLN A 145 -17.22 30.90 50.50
C GLN A 145 -17.72 29.50 50.09
N ALA A 146 -17.73 28.54 51.02
CA ALA A 146 -18.42 27.25 50.87
C ALA A 146 -19.49 27.04 51.97
N ARG A 147 -20.64 26.46 51.59
CA ARG A 147 -21.69 25.88 52.45
C ARG A 147 -22.29 24.70 51.66
N HIS A 148 -22.14 23.44 52.10
CA HIS A 148 -22.85 22.69 53.15
C HIS A 148 -24.08 21.91 52.65
N LEU A 149 -24.25 20.71 53.22
CA LEU A 149 -25.25 19.68 52.92
C LEU A 149 -26.54 19.90 53.75
N PRO A 150 -27.70 19.30 53.40
CA PRO A 150 -28.03 17.86 53.63
C PRO A 150 -28.35 17.12 52.30
N VAL A 151 -28.29 15.79 52.12
CA VAL A 151 -28.51 14.60 52.99
C VAL A 151 -29.97 14.39 53.41
N HIS A 152 -30.69 13.54 52.68
CA HIS A 152 -31.71 12.63 53.26
C HIS A 152 -31.80 11.32 52.45
N GLY A 153 -32.07 10.22 53.17
CA GLY A 153 -32.11 8.85 52.66
C GLY A 153 -33.53 8.27 52.43
N PRO A 154 -33.65 6.95 52.13
CA PRO A 154 -34.76 6.45 51.30
C PRO A 154 -35.76 5.49 51.98
N ALA A 155 -37.00 5.50 51.48
CA ALA A 155 -38.05 4.49 51.70
C ALA A 155 -39.17 4.67 50.63
N ARG A 156 -40.12 3.74 50.41
CA ARG A 156 -40.09 2.26 50.19
C ARG A 156 -41.56 1.82 50.02
N LEU A 157 -41.89 1.04 48.96
CA LEU A 157 -43.06 0.11 48.90
C LEU A 157 -44.48 0.78 48.93
N THR A 158 -45.60 0.22 48.46
CA THR A 158 -45.88 -0.94 47.58
C THR A 158 -47.29 -0.86 46.94
N ARG A 159 -47.48 -1.61 45.83
CA ARG A 159 -48.71 -2.30 45.38
C ARG A 159 -50.06 -1.52 45.32
N ALA A 160 -50.59 -1.44 44.10
CA ALA A 160 -51.90 -2.03 43.81
C ALA A 160 -51.84 -2.74 42.44
N ALA A 161 -52.50 -3.89 42.29
CA ALA A 161 -52.54 -4.63 41.03
C ALA A 161 -53.91 -5.29 40.84
N LEU A 162 -54.63 -4.90 39.79
CA LEU A 162 -55.80 -5.51 39.16
C LEU A 162 -56.05 -4.65 37.89
N ARG A 163 -56.47 -5.14 36.72
CA ARG A 163 -57.05 -6.43 36.35
C ARG A 163 -56.36 -7.01 35.10
N MET A 164 -56.65 -8.27 34.79
CA MET A 164 -56.21 -9.00 33.59
C MET A 164 -57.44 -9.59 32.86
N ARG A 165 -57.31 -9.93 31.57
CA ARG A 165 -58.30 -10.60 30.69
C ARG A 165 -59.61 -9.84 30.38
N LYS A 166 -59.74 -9.40 29.13
CA LYS A 166 -60.43 -10.15 28.05
C LYS A 166 -59.56 -10.08 26.79
N ASP A 167 -59.07 -11.19 26.25
CA ASP A 167 -59.70 -12.01 25.17
C ASP A 167 -59.72 -11.19 23.86
N LEU A 168 -58.86 -11.43 22.86
CA LEU A 168 -58.34 -12.68 22.28
C LEU A 168 -59.38 -13.51 21.49
N GLU A 169 -60.47 -12.87 21.07
CA GLU A 169 -61.37 -13.37 20.01
C GLU A 169 -61.67 -12.29 18.96
N MET A 170 -60.79 -12.15 17.95
CA MET A 170 -61.18 -11.57 16.65
C MET A 170 -60.23 -11.95 15.49
N MET A 171 -59.95 -13.24 15.34
CA MET A 171 -59.43 -13.79 14.07
C MET A 171 -60.46 -14.70 13.42
N ARG A 172 -61.41 -14.14 12.63
CA ARG A 172 -62.12 -14.83 11.53
C ARG A 172 -63.06 -13.90 10.73
N SER A 173 -62.95 -13.99 9.40
CA SER A 173 -63.90 -13.61 8.31
C SER A 173 -63.55 -12.39 7.44
N GLY A 174 -63.89 -12.48 6.12
CA GLY A 174 -63.55 -11.51 5.05
C GLY A 174 -62.15 -11.73 4.43
N ARG A 175 -61.87 -12.47 3.33
CA ARG A 175 -62.49 -12.74 2.00
C ARG A 175 -62.48 -11.55 1.01
N VAL A 176 -62.13 -11.67 -0.29
CA VAL A 176 -61.34 -12.67 -1.10
C VAL A 176 -61.16 -12.16 -2.57
N ARG A 177 -60.33 -12.84 -3.42
CA ARG A 177 -60.03 -12.61 -4.89
C ARG A 177 -59.04 -11.47 -5.22
N ALA A 178 -58.20 -11.52 -6.28
CA ALA A 178 -57.70 -12.56 -7.24
C ALA A 178 -56.36 -12.04 -7.87
N ALA A 179 -55.55 -12.72 -8.71
CA ALA A 179 -55.65 -13.94 -9.54
C ALA A 179 -54.29 -14.70 -9.66
N VAL A 180 -54.17 -15.75 -10.52
CA VAL A 180 -53.08 -16.79 -10.48
C VAL A 180 -52.68 -17.35 -11.88
N LEU A 181 -51.40 -17.79 -12.02
CA LEU A 181 -50.84 -18.86 -12.89
C LEU A 181 -49.47 -19.33 -12.27
N SER A 182 -48.90 -20.57 -12.34
CA SER A 182 -49.14 -21.86 -13.02
C SER A 182 -48.49 -21.99 -14.44
N VAL A 183 -47.81 -23.06 -14.91
CA VAL A 183 -47.47 -24.48 -14.50
C VAL A 183 -46.06 -24.83 -15.09
N ALA A 184 -45.11 -25.67 -14.61
CA ALA A 184 -44.91 -26.60 -13.47
C ALA A 184 -45.02 -28.16 -13.72
N LEU A 185 -43.97 -28.82 -14.26
CA LEU A 185 -43.77 -30.30 -14.40
C LEU A 185 -42.33 -30.69 -13.92
N ILE A 186 -42.04 -31.70 -13.06
CA ILE A 186 -42.13 -33.20 -13.14
C ILE A 186 -40.92 -33.80 -13.93
N ALA A 187 -40.14 -34.80 -13.46
CA ALA A 187 -40.51 -36.10 -12.84
C ALA A 187 -39.59 -36.63 -11.69
N LEU A 188 -39.73 -37.92 -11.32
CA LEU A 188 -39.27 -38.60 -10.06
C LEU A 188 -38.75 -40.04 -10.33
N MET A 189 -38.48 -40.83 -9.26
CA MET A 189 -37.88 -42.21 -9.16
C MET A 189 -36.35 -42.19 -8.90
N VAL A 190 -35.69 -43.00 -8.04
CA VAL A 190 -36.03 -44.21 -7.23
C VAL A 190 -35.55 -44.05 -5.76
N GLY A 191 -36.02 -44.90 -4.82
CA GLY A 191 -35.66 -44.86 -3.38
C GLY A 191 -34.58 -45.86 -2.88
N PRO A 192 -34.69 -46.43 -1.65
CA PRO A 192 -33.91 -45.90 -0.51
C PRO A 192 -33.30 -46.94 0.48
N THR A 193 -32.32 -46.55 1.32
CA THR A 193 -32.02 -47.24 2.62
C THR A 193 -31.19 -46.40 3.62
N GLN A 194 -31.67 -46.32 4.87
CA GLN A 194 -30.96 -46.03 6.15
C GLN A 194 -30.26 -44.64 6.28
N ILE A 195 -30.05 -44.01 7.46
CA ILE A 195 -29.80 -44.49 8.83
C ILE A 195 -30.74 -43.84 9.87
N SER A 196 -30.91 -44.50 11.03
CA SER A 196 -31.88 -44.19 12.10
C SER A 196 -31.58 -42.96 12.97
N VAL A 197 -32.64 -42.43 13.58
CA VAL A 197 -32.62 -41.45 14.69
C VAL A 197 -32.95 -42.17 16.01
N LEU A 198 -32.35 -41.73 17.13
CA LEU A 198 -32.90 -41.98 18.47
C LEU A 198 -32.89 -40.67 19.28
N VAL A 199 -33.94 -40.45 20.07
CA VAL A 199 -34.11 -39.29 20.96
C VAL A 199 -34.42 -39.77 22.37
N SER A 200 -33.77 -39.19 23.38
CA SER A 200 -34.18 -39.32 24.78
C SER A 200 -33.85 -38.05 25.57
N THR A 201 -34.64 -37.81 26.62
CA THR A 201 -34.73 -36.55 27.37
C THR A 201 -33.79 -36.50 28.58
N PRO A 202 -33.57 -35.28 29.12
CA PRO A 202 -33.46 -35.07 30.56
C PRO A 202 -34.66 -34.27 31.09
N SER A 203 -35.24 -34.73 32.20
CA SER A 203 -36.35 -34.08 32.90
C SER A 203 -35.86 -32.98 33.87
N ALA A 204 -36.71 -31.99 34.16
CA ALA A 204 -36.52 -31.06 35.26
C ALA A 204 -37.86 -30.74 35.95
N VAL A 205 -37.87 -30.66 37.29
CA VAL A 205 -39.07 -30.42 38.12
C VAL A 205 -38.72 -29.43 39.24
N ALA A 206 -39.71 -28.60 39.62
CA ALA A 206 -39.75 -27.75 40.82
C ALA A 206 -38.69 -26.63 41.00
N ALA A 207 -38.98 -25.51 40.35
CA ALA A 207 -38.89 -24.13 40.84
C ALA A 207 -38.35 -23.80 42.25
N ALA A 208 -37.44 -22.81 42.32
CA ALA A 208 -37.43 -21.77 43.36
C ALA A 208 -36.67 -20.49 42.91
N GLY A 209 -37.10 -19.32 43.40
CA GLY A 209 -36.27 -18.10 43.46
C GLY A 209 -36.41 -17.09 42.32
N ARG A 210 -36.25 -15.79 42.65
CA ARG A 210 -36.17 -14.67 41.70
C ARG A 210 -34.86 -13.91 41.90
N GLY A 211 -34.25 -13.46 40.81
CA GLY A 211 -33.27 -12.37 40.82
C GLY A 211 -31.83 -12.80 40.53
N ALA A 212 -31.40 -12.56 39.30
CA ALA A 212 -29.99 -12.41 38.93
C ALA A 212 -29.91 -11.44 37.75
N GLU A 213 -28.96 -10.49 37.79
CA GLU A 213 -28.60 -9.70 36.61
C GLU A 213 -27.90 -10.61 35.59
N ALA A 214 -27.99 -10.27 34.30
CA ALA A 214 -27.33 -11.04 33.24
C ALA A 214 -25.81 -10.82 33.27
N ALA A 215 -25.11 -11.57 34.13
CA ALA A 215 -23.67 -11.61 34.21
C ALA A 215 -23.07 -12.00 32.85
N GLY A 216 -22.36 -11.07 32.20
CA GLY A 216 -21.77 -11.29 30.88
C GLY A 216 -20.73 -12.42 30.91
N ALA A 217 -20.77 -13.30 29.90
CA ALA A 217 -19.91 -14.47 29.79
C ALA A 217 -18.41 -14.14 30.04
N PRO A 218 -17.77 -14.70 31.09
CA PRO A 218 -16.42 -14.28 31.49
C PRO A 218 -15.33 -14.47 30.42
N GLY A 219 -15.40 -15.56 29.66
CA GLY A 219 -14.29 -16.04 28.82
C GLY A 219 -13.81 -15.06 27.74
N THR A 220 -14.69 -14.28 27.12
CA THR A 220 -14.29 -13.36 26.03
C THR A 220 -13.44 -12.19 26.51
N ARG A 221 -13.62 -11.74 27.76
CA ARG A 221 -12.76 -10.70 28.37
C ARG A 221 -11.43 -11.26 28.88
N GLU A 222 -11.33 -12.56 29.12
CA GLU A 222 -10.11 -13.22 29.60
C GLU A 222 -9.16 -13.53 28.43
N VAL A 223 -9.69 -14.04 27.31
CA VAL A 223 -8.92 -14.22 26.05
C VAL A 223 -8.41 -12.87 25.51
N LEU A 224 -9.19 -11.80 25.64
CA LEU A 224 -8.73 -10.43 25.33
C LEU A 224 -7.73 -9.86 26.36
N ARG A 225 -7.52 -10.54 27.51
CA ARG A 225 -6.52 -10.18 28.53
C ARG A 225 -5.26 -11.04 28.47
N SER A 226 -5.29 -12.27 27.95
CA SER A 226 -4.06 -13.04 27.69
C SER A 226 -3.23 -12.46 26.53
N ALA A 227 -3.84 -11.62 25.68
CA ALA A 227 -3.14 -10.77 24.72
C ALA A 227 -2.25 -9.65 25.35
N ARG A 228 -2.12 -9.57 26.68
CA ARG A 228 -1.30 -8.60 27.41
C ARG A 228 0.18 -8.72 27.06
N ALA A 229 0.73 -7.62 26.52
CA ALA A 229 2.11 -7.48 26.05
C ALA A 229 2.51 -8.46 24.94
N TRP A 230 3.51 -8.06 24.16
CA TRP A 230 4.30 -8.98 23.36
C TRP A 230 5.47 -9.44 24.23
N PRO A 231 5.87 -10.73 24.22
CA PRO A 231 7.15 -11.15 24.77
C PRO A 231 8.28 -10.30 24.18
N ALA A 232 9.32 -10.00 24.95
CA ALA A 232 10.43 -9.18 24.46
C ALA A 232 11.15 -9.86 23.27
N SER A 233 11.10 -11.18 23.19
CA SER A 233 11.54 -11.96 22.02
C SER A 233 10.79 -11.69 20.72
N LEU A 234 9.54 -11.23 20.79
CA LEU A 234 8.70 -10.88 19.64
C LEU A 234 8.65 -9.35 19.41
N ALA A 235 9.58 -8.60 20.00
CA ALA A 235 9.54 -7.15 20.02
C ALA A 235 9.62 -6.46 18.63
N GLY A 236 10.21 -7.11 17.62
CA GLY A 236 10.47 -6.51 16.31
C GLY A 236 11.40 -5.28 16.38
N PRO A 237 11.28 -4.31 15.46
CA PRO A 237 11.93 -3.00 15.58
C PRO A 237 11.13 -2.04 16.47
N ARG A 238 11.74 -0.93 16.93
CA ARG A 238 11.02 0.05 17.77
C ARG A 238 9.83 0.70 17.04
N ALA A 239 9.91 0.89 15.72
CA ALA A 239 8.83 1.41 14.88
C ALA A 239 7.53 0.60 15.05
N PHE A 240 7.63 -0.72 15.06
CA PHE A 240 6.52 -1.65 15.31
C PHE A 240 5.94 -1.50 16.73
N ARG A 241 6.81 -1.29 17.74
CA ARG A 241 6.40 -1.14 19.15
C ARG A 241 5.76 0.20 19.51
N ARG A 242 5.99 1.26 18.74
CA ARG A 242 5.46 2.61 19.04
C ARG A 242 3.95 2.59 19.19
N ALA A 243 3.43 3.35 20.16
CA ALA A 243 2.00 3.62 20.27
C ALA A 243 1.45 4.25 18.97
N PRO A 244 0.15 4.09 18.64
CA PRO A 244 -0.43 4.69 17.45
C PRO A 244 -0.17 6.19 17.35
N ALA A 245 0.27 6.66 16.18
CA ALA A 245 0.50 8.07 15.93
C ALA A 245 -0.81 8.87 15.83
N ALA A 246 -0.73 10.18 16.01
CA ALA A 246 -1.86 11.10 15.87
C ALA A 246 -1.69 12.01 14.64
N ALA A 247 -2.70 12.02 13.77
CA ALA A 247 -2.80 12.96 12.66
C ALA A 247 -3.76 14.09 13.05
N PRO A 248 -3.35 15.37 12.99
CA PRO A 248 -4.24 16.51 13.17
C PRO A 248 -5.52 16.42 12.32
N GLN A 249 -5.41 15.92 11.08
CA GLN A 249 -6.53 15.73 10.16
C GLN A 249 -7.66 14.85 10.71
N LEU A 250 -7.30 13.85 11.52
CA LEU A 250 -8.23 12.91 12.13
C LEU A 250 -8.70 13.37 13.53
N THR A 251 -8.24 14.53 14.01
CA THR A 251 -8.73 15.13 15.26
C THR A 251 -10.03 15.89 15.05
N ASN A 252 -10.87 15.92 16.09
CA ASN A 252 -12.10 16.71 16.11
C ASN A 252 -11.96 17.90 17.07
N SER A 253 -12.73 18.95 16.82
CA SER A 253 -12.91 20.08 17.74
C SER A 253 -14.36 20.57 17.73
N GLY A 254 -14.73 21.37 18.74
CA GLY A 254 -16.01 22.05 18.82
C GLY A 254 -17.21 21.10 18.81
N LYS A 255 -17.93 21.06 17.69
CA LYS A 255 -19.19 20.32 17.53
C LYS A 255 -19.02 18.87 17.06
N TRP A 256 -17.84 18.49 16.57
CA TRP A 256 -17.58 17.17 16.00
C TRP A 256 -17.11 16.18 17.07
N ARG A 257 -17.63 14.95 17.02
CA ARG A 257 -17.37 13.91 18.03
C ARG A 257 -17.13 12.52 17.43
N ALA A 258 -17.60 12.23 16.22
CA ALA A 258 -17.48 10.88 15.66
C ALA A 258 -16.01 10.50 15.39
N ARG A 259 -15.64 9.25 15.70
CA ARG A 259 -14.34 8.71 15.28
C ARG A 259 -14.39 8.33 13.79
N PRO A 260 -13.39 8.71 12.97
CA PRO A 260 -13.32 8.31 11.56
C PRO A 260 -13.36 6.77 11.41
N PRO A 261 -13.84 6.22 10.28
CA PRO A 261 -13.82 4.79 10.06
C PRO A 261 -12.43 4.25 9.68
N LEU A 262 -11.54 5.06 9.08
CA LEU A 262 -10.20 4.63 8.61
C LEU A 262 -10.28 3.38 7.71
N VAL A 263 -11.31 3.37 6.86
CA VAL A 263 -11.54 2.48 5.72
C VAL A 263 -12.07 3.38 4.61
N SER A 264 -11.44 3.34 3.44
CA SER A 264 -11.79 4.18 2.30
C SER A 264 -13.03 3.66 1.57
N GLY A 265 -13.81 4.57 0.97
CA GLY A 265 -15.09 4.25 0.33
C GLY A 265 -16.20 3.89 1.34
N VAL A 266 -16.09 4.29 2.62
CA VAL A 266 -17.04 3.87 3.67
C VAL A 266 -17.75 5.06 4.31
N SER A 267 -19.08 4.98 4.30
CA SER A 267 -20.01 5.92 4.96
C SER A 267 -20.56 5.33 6.26
N VAL A 268 -20.55 6.10 7.35
CA VAL A 268 -21.07 5.70 8.67
C VAL A 268 -21.89 6.80 9.34
N TYR A 269 -22.84 6.40 10.19
CA TYR A 269 -23.56 7.27 11.11
C TYR A 269 -23.03 7.05 12.52
N ARG A 270 -22.51 8.09 13.18
CA ARG A 270 -21.92 8.01 14.53
C ARG A 270 -22.13 9.32 15.29
N ALA A 271 -22.59 9.28 16.54
CA ALA A 271 -22.71 10.47 17.42
C ALA A 271 -23.47 11.67 16.81
N GLY A 272 -24.50 11.41 16.00
CA GLY A 272 -25.27 12.44 15.28
C GLY A 272 -24.55 13.07 14.09
N GLU A 273 -23.48 12.43 13.59
CA GLU A 273 -22.73 12.81 12.38
C GLU A 273 -22.85 11.71 11.32
N PHE A 274 -23.04 12.12 10.08
CA PHE A 274 -22.73 11.32 8.90
C PHE A 274 -21.27 11.58 8.56
N VAL A 275 -20.49 10.51 8.38
CA VAL A 275 -19.05 10.58 8.08
C VAL A 275 -18.75 9.64 6.93
N TYR A 276 -18.22 10.19 5.84
CA TYR A 276 -17.61 9.44 4.74
C TYR A 276 -16.10 9.58 4.82
N GLN A 277 -15.40 8.46 4.66
CA GLN A 277 -13.94 8.42 4.51
C GLN A 277 -13.63 8.02 3.08
N ASP A 278 -12.85 8.85 2.41
CA ASP A 278 -12.50 8.63 1.02
C ASP A 278 -11.26 7.72 0.89
N PHE A 279 -10.88 7.44 -0.35
CA PHE A 279 -9.54 6.98 -0.70
C PHE A 279 -8.51 8.11 -0.46
N ILE A 280 -7.22 7.85 -0.66
CA ILE A 280 -6.16 8.86 -0.54
C ILE A 280 -5.10 8.63 -1.61
N TYR A 281 -4.55 9.72 -2.16
CA TYR A 281 -3.62 9.73 -3.29
C TYR A 281 -4.21 9.13 -4.60
N ASP A 282 -5.53 9.10 -4.73
CA ASP A 282 -6.29 8.63 -5.89
C ASP A 282 -6.88 9.77 -6.75
N ASP A 283 -6.58 11.02 -6.37
CA ASP A 283 -6.91 12.29 -6.99
C ASP A 283 -6.29 12.49 -8.39
N ARG A 284 -6.66 11.61 -9.33
CA ARG A 284 -6.17 11.53 -10.73
C ARG A 284 -7.12 12.09 -11.78
N GLY A 285 -8.29 12.55 -11.36
CA GLY A 285 -9.25 13.27 -12.19
C GLY A 285 -9.64 12.60 -13.50
N ALA A 286 -10.02 13.43 -14.47
CA ALA A 286 -10.43 12.97 -15.79
C ALA A 286 -9.28 12.36 -16.61
N GLY A 287 -9.64 11.44 -17.50
CA GLY A 287 -8.76 10.73 -18.42
C GLY A 287 -9.10 9.24 -18.51
N GLU A 288 -8.80 8.66 -19.67
CA GLU A 288 -8.75 7.22 -19.86
C GLU A 288 -7.36 6.81 -20.33
N THR A 289 -6.49 6.46 -19.38
CA THR A 289 -5.26 5.74 -19.67
C THR A 289 -5.63 4.31 -20.11
N PRO A 290 -5.29 3.88 -21.34
CA PRO A 290 -5.62 2.54 -21.81
C PRO A 290 -5.05 1.47 -20.88
N GLN A 291 -5.94 0.62 -20.35
CA GLN A 291 -5.56 -0.43 -19.41
C GLN A 291 -4.83 -1.55 -20.17
N VAL A 292 -3.53 -1.67 -19.95
CA VAL A 292 -2.70 -2.74 -20.52
C VAL A 292 -2.76 -3.94 -19.57
N PRO A 293 -3.19 -5.13 -20.03
CA PRO A 293 -3.23 -6.33 -19.19
C PRO A 293 -1.88 -6.60 -18.52
N GLY A 294 -1.90 -6.84 -17.20
CA GLY A 294 -0.71 -7.09 -16.40
C GLY A 294 0.11 -5.85 -15.99
N VAL A 295 -0.22 -4.63 -16.45
CA VAL A 295 0.53 -3.41 -16.10
C VAL A 295 -0.37 -2.42 -15.34
N PRO A 296 -0.33 -2.39 -13.99
CA PRO A 296 -1.17 -1.50 -13.19
C PRO A 296 -0.91 -0.02 -13.48
N ARG A 297 -1.98 0.74 -13.78
CA ARG A 297 -1.90 2.17 -14.19
C ARG A 297 -3.10 2.94 -13.65
N PRO A 298 -2.95 4.26 -13.34
CA PRO A 298 -4.12 5.08 -13.02
C PRO A 298 -5.04 5.11 -14.25
N THR A 299 -6.35 5.27 -14.05
CA THR A 299 -7.26 5.54 -15.17
C THR A 299 -7.18 7.01 -15.54
N GLY A 300 -7.34 7.89 -14.55
CA GLY A 300 -7.25 9.33 -14.67
C GLY A 300 -5.85 9.81 -15.08
N THR A 301 -5.81 10.96 -15.76
CA THR A 301 -4.61 11.53 -16.39
C THR A 301 -4.16 12.85 -15.79
N TYR A 302 -4.77 13.28 -14.68
CA TYR A 302 -4.52 14.60 -14.10
C TYR A 302 -3.13 14.71 -13.49
N GLU A 303 -2.39 15.73 -13.90
CA GLU A 303 -1.12 16.14 -13.31
C GLU A 303 -1.31 17.43 -12.53
N TYR A 304 -0.89 17.46 -11.27
CA TYR A 304 -0.92 18.70 -10.49
C TYR A 304 0.10 19.72 -11.02
N PRO A 305 -0.14 21.03 -10.86
CA PRO A 305 0.85 22.06 -11.15
C PRO A 305 2.12 21.87 -10.30
N THR A 306 3.24 22.35 -10.84
CA THR A 306 4.59 22.12 -10.29
C THR A 306 4.90 22.95 -9.04
N ASP A 307 4.12 23.99 -8.74
CA ASP A 307 4.27 24.79 -7.52
C ASP A 307 4.03 23.92 -6.25
N PRO A 308 4.98 23.89 -5.29
CA PRO A 308 4.86 23.08 -4.08
C PRO A 308 3.65 23.41 -3.20
N ARG A 309 2.99 24.57 -3.36
CA ARG A 309 1.71 24.92 -2.69
C ARG A 309 0.59 23.94 -3.00
N TYR A 310 0.64 23.24 -4.13
CA TYR A 310 -0.33 22.20 -4.50
C TYR A 310 -0.01 20.81 -3.92
N ALA A 311 1.18 20.61 -3.36
CA ALA A 311 1.64 19.34 -2.76
C ALA A 311 1.51 18.08 -3.65
N GLY A 312 1.24 18.24 -4.96
CA GLY A 312 0.77 17.15 -5.83
C GLY A 312 -0.51 16.45 -5.36
N ASN A 313 -1.31 17.09 -4.49
CA ASN A 313 -2.33 16.40 -3.69
C ASN A 313 -3.39 17.33 -3.02
N ALA A 314 -3.44 18.62 -3.36
CA ALA A 314 -4.22 19.60 -2.58
C ALA A 314 -5.75 19.42 -2.64
N ALA A 315 -6.29 18.77 -3.67
CA ALA A 315 -7.73 18.52 -3.82
C ALA A 315 -8.17 17.10 -3.37
N ASP A 316 -7.23 16.29 -2.84
CA ASP A 316 -7.46 14.95 -2.28
C ASP A 316 -8.34 15.04 -1.02
N LEU A 317 -9.62 14.67 -1.11
CA LEU A 317 -10.47 14.56 0.08
C LEU A 317 -10.00 13.38 0.93
N LEU A 318 -9.95 13.60 2.24
CA LEU A 318 -9.74 12.54 3.23
C LEU A 318 -11.08 12.13 3.85
N GLU A 319 -11.92 13.11 4.19
CA GLU A 319 -13.13 12.88 4.97
C GLU A 319 -14.18 13.98 4.72
N PHE A 320 -15.40 13.56 4.40
CA PHE A 320 -16.58 14.43 4.37
C PHE A 320 -17.45 14.17 5.61
N ARG A 321 -17.91 15.22 6.30
CA ARG A 321 -18.88 15.12 7.39
C ARG A 321 -20.06 16.06 7.26
N LEU A 322 -21.21 15.60 7.75
CA LEU A 322 -22.43 16.39 7.85
C LEU A 322 -23.16 16.09 9.17
N LYS A 323 -23.69 17.13 9.82
CA LYS A 323 -24.63 17.00 10.94
C LYS A 323 -25.68 18.11 10.98
N PRO A 324 -26.89 17.86 11.54
CA PRO A 324 -27.87 18.92 11.79
C PRO A 324 -27.33 19.96 12.79
N ASP A 325 -27.65 21.22 12.52
CA ASP A 325 -27.48 22.36 13.42
C ASP A 325 -28.84 23.07 13.57
N ARG A 326 -29.05 23.83 14.66
CA ARG A 326 -30.30 24.56 14.86
C ARG A 326 -30.65 25.51 13.70
N ASN A 327 -29.64 26.03 13.00
CA ASN A 327 -29.83 26.99 11.90
C ASN A 327 -29.68 26.37 10.49
N GLY A 328 -29.52 25.04 10.35
CA GLY A 328 -29.33 24.38 9.05
C GLY A 328 -28.52 23.09 9.11
N LEU A 329 -27.66 22.88 8.12
CA LEU A 329 -26.67 21.79 8.10
C LEU A 329 -25.28 22.34 8.39
N LEU A 330 -24.53 21.66 9.24
CA LEU A 330 -23.09 21.90 9.43
C LEU A 330 -22.32 20.84 8.64
N ILE A 331 -21.36 21.27 7.83
CA ILE A 331 -20.51 20.42 7.00
C ILE A 331 -19.05 20.64 7.39
N ARG A 332 -18.25 19.57 7.41
CA ARG A 332 -16.79 19.63 7.45
C ARG A 332 -16.22 18.84 6.28
N LEU A 333 -15.29 19.47 5.58
CA LEU A 333 -14.39 18.83 4.64
C LEU A 333 -13.02 18.68 5.33
N THR A 334 -12.36 17.57 5.08
CA THR A 334 -10.97 17.33 5.49
C THR A 334 -10.20 16.88 4.26
N TYR A 335 -9.09 17.53 3.97
CA TYR A 335 -8.19 17.16 2.86
C TYR A 335 -6.98 16.38 3.38
N ASN A 336 -6.40 15.53 2.54
CA ASN A 336 -5.13 14.89 2.85
C ASN A 336 -3.99 15.93 2.91
N SER A 337 -4.03 16.91 2.00
CA SER A 337 -3.08 18.02 1.89
C SER A 337 -3.78 19.37 1.75
N MET A 338 -3.29 20.41 2.44
CA MET A 338 -3.85 21.76 2.39
C MET A 338 -2.80 22.80 2.82
N ILE A 339 -1.87 23.13 1.93
CA ILE A 339 -0.87 24.19 2.16
C ILE A 339 -1.51 25.57 1.91
N ALA A 340 -2.05 25.78 0.70
CA ALA A 340 -2.72 27.01 0.29
C ALA A 340 -4.23 26.77 0.06
N PRO A 341 -5.10 26.95 1.08
CA PRO A 341 -6.53 26.61 0.99
C PRO A 341 -7.34 27.50 0.04
N GLY A 342 -6.77 28.59 -0.49
CA GLY A 342 -7.40 29.41 -1.52
C GLY A 342 -7.26 28.86 -2.94
N LEU A 343 -6.38 27.86 -3.14
CA LEU A 343 -6.12 27.24 -4.45
C LEU A 343 -6.90 25.93 -4.67
N VAL A 344 -7.89 25.66 -3.81
CA VAL A 344 -8.70 24.43 -3.82
C VAL A 344 -10.15 24.79 -3.53
N ALA A 345 -11.07 24.17 -4.27
CA ALA A 345 -12.50 24.30 -4.02
C ALA A 345 -13.19 22.92 -3.99
N THR A 346 -14.15 22.76 -3.10
CA THR A 346 -15.11 21.65 -3.13
C THR A 346 -16.49 22.19 -3.44
N THR A 347 -17.19 21.60 -4.40
CA THR A 347 -18.61 21.85 -4.61
C THR A 347 -19.42 20.74 -3.95
N VAL A 348 -20.43 21.11 -3.15
CA VAL A 348 -21.37 20.18 -2.52
C VAL A 348 -22.75 20.35 -3.14
N ALA A 349 -23.26 19.31 -3.77
CA ALA A 349 -24.58 19.26 -4.37
C ALA A 349 -25.61 18.71 -3.36
N LEU A 350 -26.74 19.41 -3.20
CA LEU A 350 -27.77 19.11 -2.20
C LEU A 350 -29.14 18.91 -2.85
N GLY A 351 -29.86 17.87 -2.41
CA GLY A 351 -31.17 17.51 -2.94
C GLY A 351 -31.08 16.76 -4.27
N SER A 352 -32.19 16.71 -5.00
CA SER A 352 -32.27 16.09 -6.32
C SER A 352 -33.24 16.84 -7.23
N SER A 353 -32.89 16.91 -8.50
CA SER A 353 -33.70 17.40 -9.63
C SER A 353 -34.21 16.22 -10.48
N GLY A 354 -35.17 16.47 -11.38
CA GLY A 354 -35.71 15.45 -12.30
C GLY A 354 -34.80 15.08 -13.48
N ARG A 355 -33.70 15.81 -13.66
CA ARG A 355 -32.61 15.54 -14.61
C ARG A 355 -31.28 16.06 -14.02
N PRO A 356 -30.11 15.57 -14.46
CA PRO A 356 -28.84 16.21 -14.12
C PRO A 356 -28.83 17.71 -14.45
N VAL A 357 -28.13 18.47 -13.63
CA VAL A 357 -27.89 19.90 -13.80
C VAL A 357 -26.40 20.20 -13.65
N ALA A 358 -25.91 21.17 -14.42
CA ALA A 358 -24.49 21.53 -14.45
C ALA A 358 -24.03 22.09 -13.10
N TRP A 359 -22.84 21.65 -12.68
CA TRP A 359 -22.13 22.18 -11.54
C TRP A 359 -21.56 23.57 -11.90
N PRO A 360 -21.59 24.54 -10.97
CA PRO A 360 -21.19 25.91 -11.25
C PRO A 360 -19.65 26.10 -11.38
N HIS A 361 -19.23 27.33 -11.66
CA HIS A 361 -17.82 27.77 -11.65
C HIS A 361 -16.89 26.99 -12.61
N GLY A 362 -17.40 26.58 -13.77
CA GLY A 362 -16.57 25.92 -14.81
C GLY A 362 -16.17 24.47 -14.50
N ALA A 363 -16.79 23.83 -13.51
CA ALA A 363 -16.38 22.50 -13.02
C ALA A 363 -16.38 21.36 -14.08
N GLY A 364 -17.06 21.53 -15.22
CA GLY A 364 -17.13 20.52 -16.29
C GLY A 364 -17.94 19.26 -15.93
N ALA A 365 -18.80 19.35 -14.91
CA ALA A 365 -19.58 18.21 -14.38
C ALA A 365 -21.09 18.52 -14.27
N GLN A 366 -21.92 17.46 -14.27
CA GLN A 366 -23.35 17.51 -13.97
C GLN A 366 -23.75 16.43 -12.96
N SER A 367 -24.82 16.66 -12.19
CA SER A 367 -25.55 15.60 -11.45
C SER A 367 -26.93 16.10 -10.99
N PRO A 368 -27.85 15.20 -10.56
CA PRO A 368 -29.11 15.63 -9.97
C PRO A 368 -28.91 16.38 -8.64
N ALA A 369 -29.38 17.62 -8.59
CA ALA A 369 -29.21 18.55 -7.47
C ALA A 369 -30.28 19.64 -7.48
N LYS A 370 -30.57 20.26 -6.33
CA LYS A 370 -31.35 21.51 -6.25
C LYS A 370 -30.47 22.72 -5.95
N VAL A 371 -29.45 22.54 -5.13
CA VAL A 371 -28.56 23.60 -4.67
C VAL A 371 -27.12 23.09 -4.72
N PHE A 372 -26.23 23.91 -5.25
CA PHE A 372 -24.78 23.73 -5.14
C PHE A 372 -24.22 24.72 -4.12
N VAL A 373 -23.27 24.25 -3.31
CA VAL A 373 -22.50 25.09 -2.39
C VAL A 373 -21.01 24.89 -2.65
N THR A 374 -20.38 25.87 -3.29
CA THR A 374 -18.95 25.88 -3.64
C THR A 374 -18.17 26.50 -2.50
N VAL A 375 -17.25 25.78 -1.86
CA VAL A 375 -16.43 26.30 -0.76
C VAL A 375 -14.96 26.32 -1.15
N HIS A 376 -14.32 27.49 -0.98
CA HIS A 376 -12.96 27.79 -1.41
C HIS A 376 -12.32 28.78 -0.43
N GLY A 377 -11.12 28.46 0.09
CA GLY A 377 -10.50 29.25 1.16
C GLY A 377 -11.44 29.54 2.32
N ARG A 378 -11.71 30.82 2.57
CA ARG A 378 -12.63 31.32 3.63
C ARG A 378 -13.98 31.82 3.09
N ARG A 379 -14.32 31.49 1.84
CA ARG A 379 -15.57 31.85 1.17
C ARG A 379 -16.37 30.57 0.87
N ALA A 380 -17.69 30.70 0.81
CA ALA A 380 -18.52 29.72 0.15
C ALA A 380 -19.74 30.38 -0.50
N GLU A 381 -20.02 29.94 -1.71
CA GLU A 381 -20.94 30.52 -2.68
C GLU A 381 -22.09 29.52 -2.92
N VAL A 382 -23.28 30.03 -3.20
CA VAL A 382 -24.50 29.21 -3.36
C VAL A 382 -25.09 29.48 -4.74
N VAL A 383 -25.34 28.42 -5.50
CA VAL A 383 -26.10 28.45 -6.76
C VAL A 383 -27.33 27.57 -6.60
N ARG A 384 -28.52 28.14 -6.84
CA ARG A 384 -29.80 27.42 -6.82
C ARG A 384 -30.25 27.10 -8.24
N GLN A 385 -30.73 25.87 -8.42
CA GLN A 385 -31.29 25.32 -9.66
C GLN A 385 -32.82 25.08 -9.52
N ASP A 386 -33.41 25.44 -8.38
CA ASP A 386 -34.83 25.31 -8.06
C ASP A 386 -35.60 26.66 -8.05
N VAL A 387 -34.98 27.72 -8.58
CA VAL A 387 -35.54 29.07 -8.75
C VAL A 387 -35.22 29.57 -10.16
N ALA A 388 -36.14 30.33 -10.78
CA ALA A 388 -36.04 30.77 -12.17
C ALA A 388 -34.80 31.63 -12.45
N ASP A 389 -34.49 32.58 -11.55
CA ASP A 389 -33.21 33.27 -11.52
C ASP A 389 -32.25 32.59 -10.55
N SER A 390 -31.01 32.35 -10.99
CA SER A 390 -29.94 31.68 -10.25
C SER A 390 -29.34 32.57 -9.16
N SER A 391 -30.16 32.95 -8.17
CA SER A 391 -29.80 33.86 -7.08
C SER A 391 -28.52 33.42 -6.33
N SER A 392 -27.41 34.12 -6.55
CA SER A 392 -26.16 33.83 -5.85
C SER A 392 -26.21 34.28 -4.39
N GLY A 393 -25.64 33.49 -3.49
CA GLY A 393 -25.66 33.76 -2.05
C GLY A 393 -24.36 33.38 -1.36
N LYS A 394 -23.88 34.22 -0.43
CA LYS A 394 -22.62 33.97 0.29
C LYS A 394 -22.86 33.40 1.69
N VAL A 395 -22.24 32.27 2.00
CA VAL A 395 -22.30 31.63 3.32
C VAL A 395 -21.42 32.41 4.29
N LYS A 396 -22.06 33.14 5.21
CA LYS A 396 -21.38 34.09 6.13
C LYS A 396 -20.39 33.49 7.15
N GLN A 397 -20.22 32.17 7.20
CA GLN A 397 -19.33 31.47 8.13
C GLN A 397 -18.66 30.26 7.48
N VAL A 398 -17.44 30.44 6.99
CA VAL A 398 -16.48 29.39 6.63
C VAL A 398 -15.24 29.52 7.52
N THR A 399 -14.80 28.43 8.11
CA THR A 399 -13.62 28.37 9.00
C THR A 399 -12.61 27.38 8.43
N VAL A 400 -11.35 27.80 8.33
CA VAL A 400 -10.24 26.97 7.87
C VAL A 400 -9.28 26.72 9.01
N ASP A 401 -8.95 25.46 9.26
CA ASP A 401 -7.89 25.03 10.16
C ASP A 401 -6.74 24.43 9.33
N HIS A 402 -5.67 25.21 9.13
CA HIS A 402 -4.48 24.78 8.40
C HIS A 402 -3.76 23.60 9.06
N ARG A 403 -3.79 23.50 10.40
CA ARG A 403 -3.12 22.42 11.11
C ARG A 403 -3.86 21.10 10.90
N ARG A 404 -5.20 21.13 10.92
CA ARG A 404 -6.06 19.97 10.71
C ARG A 404 -6.40 19.72 9.23
N ARG A 405 -6.09 20.63 8.30
CA ARG A 405 -6.51 20.53 6.88
C ARG A 405 -8.03 20.41 6.74
N GLN A 406 -8.75 21.09 7.64
CA GLN A 406 -10.21 21.04 7.77
C GLN A 406 -10.84 22.38 7.38
N ILE A 407 -11.92 22.31 6.61
CA ILE A 407 -12.79 23.45 6.30
C ILE A 407 -14.20 23.16 6.84
N GLU A 408 -14.69 24.01 7.74
CA GLU A 408 -16.01 23.91 8.36
C GLU A 408 -16.92 25.06 7.91
N PHE A 409 -18.15 24.74 7.49
CA PHE A 409 -19.15 25.73 7.08
C PHE A 409 -20.58 25.29 7.42
N ARG A 410 -21.51 26.25 7.45
CA ARG A 410 -22.94 25.98 7.66
C ARG A 410 -23.75 26.37 6.43
N VAL A 411 -24.52 25.42 5.89
CA VAL A 411 -25.58 25.70 4.91
C VAL A 411 -26.85 26.11 5.68
N PRO A 412 -27.36 27.35 5.55
CA PRO A 412 -28.57 27.79 6.26
C PRO A 412 -29.85 27.10 5.76
N ARG A 413 -30.88 26.99 6.62
CA ARG A 413 -32.21 26.46 6.19
C ARG A 413 -32.85 27.27 5.04
N SER A 414 -32.54 28.55 4.93
CA SER A 414 -33.00 29.42 3.82
C SER A 414 -32.28 29.15 2.49
N VAL A 415 -31.15 28.44 2.51
CA VAL A 415 -30.45 27.95 1.31
C VAL A 415 -30.90 26.53 0.99
N PHE A 416 -30.87 25.64 1.99
CA PHE A 416 -31.36 24.28 1.86
C PHE A 416 -32.00 23.84 3.18
N ASN A 417 -33.32 23.62 3.16
CA ASN A 417 -34.03 23.03 4.29
C ASN A 417 -34.11 21.51 4.09
N PRO A 418 -33.30 20.70 4.83
CA PRO A 418 -33.28 19.25 4.64
C PRO A 418 -34.64 18.63 5.05
N PRO A 419 -35.17 17.67 4.27
CA PRO A 419 -36.41 16.97 4.61
C PRO A 419 -36.24 16.12 5.87
N GLU A 420 -37.35 15.61 6.39
CA GLU A 420 -37.33 14.81 7.63
C GLU A 420 -36.77 13.39 7.45
N GLY A 421 -36.94 12.83 6.24
CA GLY A 421 -36.42 11.52 5.84
C GLY A 421 -35.02 11.58 5.26
N THR A 422 -34.84 10.96 4.08
CA THR A 422 -33.57 10.95 3.33
C THR A 422 -33.49 12.09 2.32
N PHE A 423 -32.26 12.56 2.05
CA PHE A 423 -31.97 13.42 0.90
C PHE A 423 -30.66 13.02 0.22
N ARG A 424 -30.58 13.29 -1.10
CA ARG A 424 -29.35 13.11 -1.91
C ARG A 424 -28.33 14.20 -1.58
N ILE A 425 -27.06 13.80 -1.49
CA ILE A 425 -25.90 14.69 -1.45
C ILE A 425 -24.76 14.10 -2.29
N ALA A 426 -24.04 14.94 -3.02
CA ALA A 426 -22.79 14.60 -3.70
C ALA A 426 -21.76 15.70 -3.40
N ALA A 427 -20.46 15.40 -3.50
CA ALA A 427 -19.41 16.41 -3.37
C ALA A 427 -18.21 16.08 -4.26
N ALA A 428 -17.50 17.07 -4.76
CA ALA A 428 -16.27 16.86 -5.51
C ALA A 428 -15.33 18.06 -5.42
N SER A 429 -14.04 17.80 -5.56
CA SER A 429 -12.95 18.74 -5.33
C SER A 429 -12.12 18.96 -6.58
N GLY A 430 -11.58 20.16 -6.73
CA GLY A 430 -10.67 20.54 -7.81
C GLY A 430 -9.80 21.72 -7.40
N LEU A 431 -8.82 22.07 -8.24
CA LEU A 431 -8.03 23.28 -8.06
C LEU A 431 -8.87 24.52 -8.36
N TRP A 432 -8.58 25.62 -7.66
CA TRP A 432 -9.34 26.86 -7.74
C TRP A 432 -8.47 28.05 -8.12
N ASP A 433 -8.95 28.85 -9.07
CA ASP A 433 -8.40 30.16 -9.39
C ASP A 433 -9.13 31.25 -8.59
N PRO A 434 -8.45 31.95 -7.65
CA PRO A 434 -9.06 33.03 -6.88
C PRO A 434 -9.37 34.29 -7.70
N ASP A 435 -8.78 34.46 -8.89
CA ASP A 435 -8.88 35.68 -9.69
C ASP A 435 -10.02 35.61 -10.72
N SER A 436 -10.27 34.44 -11.32
CA SER A 436 -11.48 34.19 -12.15
C SER A 436 -12.71 33.69 -11.37
N GLU A 437 -12.54 33.30 -10.10
CA GLU A 437 -13.55 32.60 -9.28
C GLU A 437 -14.14 31.35 -9.98
N THR A 438 -13.26 30.58 -10.64
CA THR A 438 -13.57 29.28 -11.27
C THR A 438 -12.60 28.14 -10.91
N TYR A 439 -12.97 26.91 -11.25
CA TYR A 439 -12.08 25.75 -11.24
C TYR A 439 -10.98 25.91 -12.31
N VAL A 440 -9.73 25.57 -11.96
CA VAL A 440 -8.58 25.75 -12.87
C VAL A 440 -8.62 24.73 -14.00
N ALA A 441 -8.83 25.20 -15.23
CA ALA A 441 -8.80 24.36 -16.42
C ALA A 441 -7.40 23.77 -16.70
N ARG A 442 -7.35 22.48 -17.02
CA ARG A 442 -6.13 21.74 -17.38
C ARG A 442 -5.60 22.01 -18.79
N SER A 443 -4.28 22.14 -18.89
CA SER A 443 -3.52 22.13 -20.14
C SER A 443 -3.01 20.72 -20.47
N ALA A 444 -2.43 20.52 -21.66
CA ALA A 444 -1.88 19.21 -22.06
C ALA A 444 -0.70 18.74 -21.16
N THR A 445 0.01 19.68 -20.55
CA THR A 445 1.12 19.46 -19.60
C THR A 445 0.95 20.37 -18.39
N ALA A 446 1.38 19.96 -17.21
CA ALA A 446 1.36 20.82 -16.02
C ALA A 446 2.34 22.01 -16.13
N GLY A 447 1.90 23.19 -15.67
CA GLY A 447 2.71 24.40 -15.55
C GLY A 447 3.10 24.70 -14.10
N GLU A 448 3.34 25.96 -13.76
CA GLU A 448 3.56 26.39 -12.36
C GLU A 448 2.23 26.40 -11.58
N SER A 449 1.21 27.05 -12.13
CA SER A 449 -0.15 27.15 -11.57
C SER A 449 -1.22 26.33 -12.29
N THR A 450 -1.01 25.98 -13.56
CA THR A 450 -1.96 25.23 -14.40
C THR A 450 -1.75 23.71 -14.29
N PRO A 451 -2.81 22.90 -14.12
CA PRO A 451 -2.70 21.44 -14.10
C PRO A 451 -2.54 20.84 -15.50
N GLY A 452 -2.03 19.62 -15.57
CA GLY A 452 -1.81 18.86 -16.81
C GLY A 452 -2.80 17.70 -17.00
N GLY A 453 -2.78 17.09 -18.19
CA GLY A 453 -3.49 15.85 -18.49
C GLY A 453 -4.08 15.80 -19.90
N SER A 454 -4.80 14.72 -20.23
CA SER A 454 -5.42 14.56 -21.56
C SER A 454 -6.61 15.51 -21.73
N ALA A 455 -6.37 16.69 -22.31
CA ALA A 455 -7.32 17.81 -22.45
C ALA A 455 -8.54 17.55 -23.35
N SER A 456 -8.84 16.29 -23.68
CA SER A 456 -9.99 15.86 -24.50
C SER A 456 -11.30 15.86 -23.69
N GLY A 457 -11.70 17.02 -23.16
CA GLY A 457 -12.94 17.22 -22.42
C GLY A 457 -12.97 16.59 -21.01
N GLY A 458 -14.17 16.54 -20.45
CA GLY A 458 -14.45 16.08 -19.08
C GLY A 458 -14.51 17.20 -18.05
N SER A 459 -14.40 16.80 -16.78
CA SER A 459 -14.49 17.63 -15.59
C SER A 459 -13.11 18.09 -15.09
N GLU A 460 -13.05 19.32 -14.56
CA GLU A 460 -11.87 19.91 -13.90
C GLU A 460 -11.80 19.57 -12.39
N LEU A 461 -12.84 18.94 -11.86
CA LEU A 461 -12.81 18.23 -10.57
C LEU A 461 -11.93 16.97 -10.68
N VAL A 462 -11.23 16.60 -9.61
CA VAL A 462 -10.19 15.55 -9.61
C VAL A 462 -10.42 14.40 -8.63
N ASN A 463 -11.26 14.63 -7.64
CA ASN A 463 -11.62 13.70 -6.56
C ASN A 463 -13.11 13.90 -6.21
N VAL A 464 -13.83 12.80 -5.96
CA VAL A 464 -15.30 12.78 -5.88
C VAL A 464 -15.79 11.95 -4.68
N ALA A 465 -16.75 12.46 -3.93
CA ALA A 465 -17.54 11.71 -2.96
C ALA A 465 -18.99 11.53 -3.48
N PHE A 466 -19.59 10.34 -3.42
CA PHE A 466 -19.32 9.27 -2.45
C PHE A 466 -19.09 7.91 -3.14
N ARG A 467 -17.92 7.29 -2.92
CA ARG A 467 -17.43 6.12 -3.68
C ARG A 467 -17.65 4.80 -2.97
N ASN A 468 -18.87 4.60 -2.48
CA ASN A 468 -19.25 3.42 -1.70
C ASN A 468 -19.34 2.11 -2.51
N ALA A 469 -19.25 2.18 -3.85
CA ALA A 469 -19.30 1.05 -4.76
C ALA A 469 -18.15 1.05 -5.79
N GLU A 470 -17.05 1.78 -5.52
CA GLU A 470 -15.86 1.77 -6.38
C GLU A 470 -15.29 0.34 -6.50
N PRO A 471 -15.08 -0.18 -7.72
CA PRO A 471 -14.71 -1.58 -7.94
C PRO A 471 -13.35 -1.96 -7.32
N VAL A 472 -13.10 -3.27 -7.28
CA VAL A 472 -11.82 -3.86 -6.90
C VAL A 472 -11.18 -4.42 -8.17
N GLU A 473 -10.17 -3.72 -8.68
CA GLU A 473 -9.49 -4.06 -9.94
C GLU A 473 -7.97 -4.12 -9.72
N PRO A 474 -7.31 -5.27 -9.95
CA PRO A 474 -5.85 -5.41 -9.76
C PRO A 474 -5.01 -4.47 -10.63
N SER A 475 -5.52 -4.12 -11.83
CA SER A 475 -4.90 -3.19 -12.77
C SER A 475 -5.03 -1.72 -12.35
N ASN A 476 -5.85 -1.40 -11.35
CA ASN A 476 -6.04 -0.03 -10.87
C ASN A 476 -5.35 0.17 -9.50
N PRO A 477 -4.09 0.65 -9.47
CA PRO A 477 -3.32 0.79 -8.24
C PRO A 477 -3.87 1.83 -7.25
N TRP A 478 -4.87 2.65 -7.58
CA TRP A 478 -5.49 3.60 -6.64
C TRP A 478 -7.00 3.40 -6.41
N ARG A 479 -7.63 2.43 -7.09
CA ARG A 479 -9.10 2.23 -7.13
C ARG A 479 -9.83 3.52 -7.50
N GLU A 480 -9.55 4.06 -8.68
CA GLU A 480 -10.17 5.30 -9.19
C GLU A 480 -10.82 5.17 -10.57
N ARG A 481 -11.04 3.95 -11.08
CA ARG A 481 -11.58 3.74 -12.45
C ARG A 481 -12.96 4.36 -12.60
N ALA A 482 -13.87 4.12 -11.67
CA ALA A 482 -15.23 4.63 -11.77
C ALA A 482 -15.23 6.17 -11.66
N GLN A 483 -14.46 6.72 -10.72
CA GLN A 483 -14.23 8.15 -10.57
C GLN A 483 -13.69 8.80 -11.86
N ALA A 484 -12.60 8.26 -12.43
CA ALA A 484 -11.96 8.81 -13.61
C ALA A 484 -12.85 8.73 -14.86
N MET A 485 -13.58 7.62 -15.05
CA MET A 485 -14.54 7.48 -16.15
C MET A 485 -15.69 8.49 -16.03
N ALA A 486 -16.28 8.63 -14.84
CA ALA A 486 -17.36 9.58 -14.59
C ALA A 486 -16.92 11.05 -14.76
N LEU A 487 -15.72 11.40 -14.29
CA LEU A 487 -15.11 12.70 -14.52
C LEU A 487 -14.78 12.95 -16.00
N SER A 488 -14.38 11.92 -16.75
CA SER A 488 -14.15 12.04 -18.21
C SER A 488 -15.44 12.27 -18.99
N GLN A 489 -16.55 11.66 -18.55
CA GLN A 489 -17.89 11.85 -19.11
C GLN A 489 -18.55 13.16 -18.64
N GLY A 490 -18.04 13.77 -17.57
CA GLY A 490 -18.64 14.94 -16.93
C GLY A 490 -19.94 14.63 -16.18
N ASP A 491 -20.25 13.37 -15.86
CA ASP A 491 -21.50 13.01 -15.17
C ASP A 491 -21.23 12.30 -13.84
N LEU A 492 -21.63 12.95 -12.74
CA LEU A 492 -21.46 12.48 -11.36
C LEU A 492 -22.80 12.00 -10.76
N SER A 493 -23.75 11.55 -11.61
CA SER A 493 -25.06 11.08 -11.17
C SER A 493 -24.99 9.91 -10.19
N ASP A 494 -24.06 8.96 -10.37
CA ASP A 494 -23.93 7.78 -9.50
C ASP A 494 -23.11 8.03 -8.21
N PHE A 495 -22.40 9.16 -8.12
CA PHE A 495 -21.51 9.48 -7.00
C PHE A 495 -22.25 10.29 -5.95
N TYR A 496 -23.06 9.62 -5.12
CA TYR A 496 -23.89 10.28 -4.11
C TYR A 496 -24.11 9.43 -2.85
N ALA A 497 -24.52 10.08 -1.77
CA ALA A 497 -25.06 9.44 -0.58
C ALA A 497 -26.53 9.83 -0.35
N LEU A 498 -27.29 8.93 0.27
CA LEU A 498 -28.60 9.23 0.84
C LEU A 498 -28.44 9.45 2.35
N VAL A 499 -28.60 10.70 2.79
CA VAL A 499 -28.44 11.11 4.19
C VAL A 499 -29.79 11.13 4.91
N ASP A 500 -29.92 10.29 5.92
CA ASP A 500 -31.11 10.10 6.76
C ASP A 500 -31.09 11.09 7.95
N MET A 501 -31.96 12.10 7.91
CA MET A 501 -32.05 13.12 8.95
C MET A 501 -32.64 12.57 10.26
N GLY A 502 -33.49 11.55 10.21
CA GLY A 502 -34.01 10.86 11.38
C GLY A 502 -32.90 10.17 12.18
N ARG A 503 -32.00 9.43 11.52
CA ARG A 503 -30.81 8.81 12.14
C ARG A 503 -29.91 9.85 12.79
N LEU A 504 -29.65 10.97 12.11
CA LEU A 504 -28.79 12.03 12.63
C LEU A 504 -29.39 12.72 13.86
N ARG A 505 -30.67 13.11 13.80
CA ARG A 505 -31.39 13.72 14.94
C ARG A 505 -31.45 12.75 16.13
N ALA A 506 -31.77 11.48 15.90
CA ALA A 506 -31.78 10.43 16.92
C ALA A 506 -30.39 9.94 17.34
N SER A 507 -29.30 10.52 16.81
CA SER A 507 -27.91 10.13 17.05
C SER A 507 -27.58 8.64 16.85
N ARG A 508 -28.38 7.93 16.04
CA ARG A 508 -28.28 6.48 15.84
C ARG A 508 -26.93 6.10 15.20
N THR A 509 -26.21 5.18 15.83
CA THR A 509 -25.02 4.58 15.25
C THR A 509 -25.39 3.57 14.17
N GLY A 510 -24.69 3.59 13.02
CA GLY A 510 -24.94 2.69 11.90
C GLY A 510 -23.89 2.79 10.80
N GLY A 511 -24.04 1.96 9.77
CA GLY A 511 -22.95 1.62 8.85
C GLY A 511 -22.08 0.49 9.43
N PRO A 512 -21.20 -0.13 8.63
CA PRO A 512 -20.46 -1.31 9.04
C PRO A 512 -19.48 -1.02 10.19
N GLY A 513 -19.45 -1.93 11.18
CA GLY A 513 -18.38 -2.00 12.16
C GLY A 513 -17.11 -2.54 11.49
N ILE A 514 -15.97 -1.90 11.71
CA ILE A 514 -14.73 -2.16 10.95
C ILE A 514 -14.29 -3.65 10.99
N PRO A 515 -14.34 -4.38 12.13
CA PRO A 515 -13.98 -5.81 12.17
C PRO A 515 -15.03 -6.75 11.58
N HIS A 516 -16.17 -6.23 11.09
CA HIS A 516 -17.23 -6.98 10.42
C HIS A 516 -17.27 -6.72 8.90
N LEU A 517 -16.33 -5.94 8.38
CA LEU A 517 -16.10 -5.82 6.94
C LEU A 517 -15.26 -7.00 6.47
N THR A 518 -15.66 -7.59 5.34
CA THR A 518 -15.06 -8.78 4.72
C THR A 518 -14.77 -8.53 3.24
N GLY A 519 -13.80 -9.23 2.66
CA GLY A 519 -13.27 -8.96 1.32
C GLY A 519 -12.14 -7.93 1.31
N ASP A 520 -11.87 -7.33 0.16
CA ASP A 520 -10.75 -6.40 -0.06
C ASP A 520 -11.07 -4.97 0.39
N LEU A 521 -10.36 -4.50 1.42
CA LEU A 521 -10.56 -3.20 2.06
C LEU A 521 -9.34 -2.30 1.93
N ASN A 522 -9.55 -1.06 1.50
CA ASN A 522 -8.54 -0.01 1.58
C ASN A 522 -8.59 0.65 2.96
N ARG A 523 -7.44 0.69 3.65
CA ARG A 523 -7.32 1.16 5.03
C ARG A 523 -6.30 2.28 5.12
N ILE A 524 -6.48 3.18 6.08
CA ILE A 524 -5.58 4.30 6.34
C ILE A 524 -4.90 4.07 7.69
N VAL A 525 -3.56 4.00 7.70
CA VAL A 525 -2.74 4.09 8.91
C VAL A 525 -2.24 5.52 9.11
N VAL A 526 -2.00 5.90 10.36
CA VAL A 526 -1.32 7.14 10.71
C VAL A 526 0.14 6.83 11.00
N SER A 527 1.04 7.44 10.24
CA SER A 527 2.47 7.36 10.50
C SER A 527 2.94 8.35 11.56
N HIS A 528 3.99 7.99 12.28
CA HIS A 528 4.79 8.93 13.08
C HIS A 528 5.52 9.97 12.20
N PHE A 529 5.72 9.68 10.92
CA PHE A 529 6.55 10.48 10.02
C PHE A 529 5.73 11.12 8.88
N GLU A 530 5.99 12.40 8.64
CA GLU A 530 5.47 13.18 7.52
C GLU A 530 6.58 14.14 7.08
N GLU A 531 7.09 13.96 5.87
CA GLU A 531 8.24 14.74 5.37
C GLU A 531 7.78 16.07 4.77
N LYS A 532 6.64 16.03 4.08
CA LYS A 532 5.83 17.16 3.64
C LYS A 532 4.38 16.67 3.49
N GLN A 533 3.46 17.59 3.23
CA GLN A 533 2.10 17.20 2.84
C GLN A 533 2.13 16.56 1.44
N GLY A 534 1.20 15.65 1.16
CA GLY A 534 0.96 15.13 -0.17
C GLY A 534 2.06 14.25 -0.72
N ARG A 535 2.43 14.51 -1.97
CA ARG A 535 3.33 13.66 -2.77
C ARG A 535 4.78 14.14 -2.74
N GLY A 536 5.70 13.19 -2.88
CA GLY A 536 7.14 13.43 -3.04
C GLY A 536 7.47 14.34 -4.23
N GLY A 537 6.64 14.29 -5.28
CA GLY A 537 7.08 14.57 -6.64
C GLY A 537 7.81 13.34 -7.17
N PRO A 538 7.63 12.95 -8.45
CA PRO A 538 8.11 11.67 -8.96
C PRO A 538 9.63 11.59 -8.83
N HIS A 539 10.11 10.84 -7.86
CA HIS A 539 11.49 10.39 -7.87
C HIS A 539 11.58 9.33 -8.98
N ALA A 540 12.63 9.41 -9.82
CA ALA A 540 12.83 8.41 -10.87
C ALA A 540 12.77 6.99 -10.26
N ALA A 541 12.12 6.06 -10.95
CA ALA A 541 11.59 4.80 -10.41
C ALA A 541 12.66 3.72 -10.10
N SER A 542 13.81 4.15 -9.57
CA SER A 542 15.05 3.42 -9.39
C SER A 542 15.80 3.96 -8.17
N GLY A 543 15.24 3.78 -6.97
CA GLY A 543 15.84 4.24 -5.72
C GLY A 543 15.61 3.26 -4.56
N VAL A 544 16.67 2.80 -3.92
CA VAL A 544 16.57 2.01 -2.69
C VAL A 544 16.15 2.95 -1.56
N GLY A 545 14.98 2.72 -0.97
CA GLY A 545 14.40 3.50 0.12
C GLY A 545 14.11 4.97 -0.20
N CYS A 546 13.43 5.63 0.74
CA CYS A 546 13.12 7.05 0.66
C CYS A 546 13.24 7.74 2.01
N GLY A 547 13.37 9.06 1.95
CA GLY A 547 13.36 9.97 3.08
C GLY A 547 14.72 10.49 3.53
N GLY A 548 14.69 11.60 4.26
CA GLY A 548 15.90 12.28 4.75
C GLY A 548 16.82 12.70 3.61
N SER A 549 18.06 12.19 3.57
CA SER A 549 19.03 12.52 2.51
C SER A 549 18.75 11.86 1.15
N ARG A 550 17.74 11.00 1.05
CA ARG A 550 17.32 10.36 -0.22
C ARG A 550 16.20 11.11 -0.96
N GLY A 551 15.75 12.23 -0.41
CA GLY A 551 14.58 12.97 -0.91
C GLY A 551 13.25 12.41 -0.39
N PRO A 552 12.16 13.20 -0.46
CA PRO A 552 10.88 12.86 0.14
C PRO A 552 10.14 11.75 -0.64
N CYS A 553 9.57 10.78 0.08
CA CYS A 553 8.83 9.68 -0.53
C CYS A 553 7.63 10.12 -1.38
N ASP A 554 7.29 9.37 -2.44
CA ASP A 554 6.12 9.56 -3.31
C ASP A 554 4.82 9.75 -2.53
N TYR A 555 4.62 9.01 -1.42
CA TYR A 555 3.60 9.29 -0.41
C TYR A 555 4.25 9.95 0.83
N SER A 556 4.56 11.24 0.74
CA SER A 556 5.23 12.01 1.81
C SER A 556 4.37 12.23 3.05
N GLY A 557 3.04 12.28 2.85
CA GLY A 557 2.07 12.65 3.88
C GLY A 557 2.02 11.72 5.11
N ARG A 558 1.43 12.23 6.20
CA ARG A 558 1.27 11.49 7.47
C ARG A 558 0.35 10.28 7.39
N LEU A 559 -0.54 10.26 6.41
CA LEU A 559 -1.53 9.22 6.21
C LEU A 559 -1.05 8.32 5.08
N GLN A 560 -1.07 7.01 5.33
CA GLN A 560 -0.58 6.01 4.39
C GLN A 560 -1.67 4.97 4.11
N PRO A 561 -1.91 4.61 2.84
CA PRO A 561 -2.88 3.59 2.47
C PRO A 561 -2.26 2.20 2.58
N TYR A 562 -3.09 1.22 2.93
CA TYR A 562 -2.75 -0.19 2.77
C TYR A 562 -3.98 -1.00 2.36
N SER A 563 -3.76 -2.13 1.70
CA SER A 563 -4.81 -3.09 1.39
C SER A 563 -4.89 -4.16 2.48
N LEU A 564 -6.11 -4.54 2.83
CA LEU A 564 -6.41 -5.63 3.76
C LEU A 564 -7.54 -6.48 3.18
N HIS A 565 -7.24 -7.74 2.87
CA HIS A 565 -8.28 -8.75 2.68
C HIS A 565 -8.69 -9.31 4.04
N VAL A 566 -9.99 -9.24 4.36
CA VAL A 566 -10.56 -9.85 5.57
C VAL A 566 -11.41 -11.05 5.18
N PRO A 567 -11.04 -12.29 5.54
CA PRO A 567 -11.83 -13.46 5.20
C PRO A 567 -13.16 -13.47 5.96
N ALA A 568 -14.17 -14.15 5.41
CA ALA A 568 -15.54 -14.12 5.93
C ALA A 568 -15.70 -14.58 7.40
N ARG A 569 -14.72 -15.33 7.91
CA ARG A 569 -14.60 -15.80 9.31
C ARG A 569 -13.11 -15.89 9.70
N PRO A 570 -12.76 -15.77 10.99
CA PRO A 570 -11.45 -16.18 11.50
C PRO A 570 -11.28 -17.72 11.41
N GLY A 571 -10.14 -18.22 11.86
CA GLY A 571 -9.90 -19.65 12.05
C GLY A 571 -10.84 -20.29 13.08
N SER A 572 -10.80 -21.61 13.19
CA SER A 572 -11.69 -22.41 14.05
C SER A 572 -11.53 -22.15 15.56
N ASP A 573 -10.43 -21.55 15.98
CA ASP A 573 -10.17 -21.08 17.35
C ASP A 573 -10.62 -19.63 17.60
N GLY A 574 -11.25 -18.99 16.62
CA GLY A 574 -11.69 -17.60 16.68
C GLY A 574 -10.57 -16.56 16.45
N LEU A 575 -9.35 -17.00 16.15
CA LEU A 575 -8.22 -16.14 15.82
C LEU A 575 -7.97 -16.12 14.31
N TYR A 576 -7.52 -14.98 13.80
CA TYR A 576 -7.05 -14.87 12.42
C TYR A 576 -5.60 -15.34 12.30
N GLY A 577 -5.25 -15.97 11.18
CA GLY A 577 -3.87 -15.94 10.69
C GLY A 577 -3.57 -14.59 10.02
N LEU A 578 -2.31 -14.33 9.68
CA LEU A 578 -1.94 -13.12 8.92
C LEU A 578 -0.82 -13.43 7.93
N ILE A 579 -0.99 -13.06 6.67
CA ILE A 579 0.08 -13.00 5.66
C ILE A 579 0.32 -11.54 5.33
N LEU A 580 1.55 -11.08 5.58
CA LEU A 580 2.08 -9.80 5.14
C LEU A 580 2.65 -9.98 3.73
N ASP A 581 1.91 -9.62 2.69
CA ASP A 581 2.26 -9.83 1.29
C ASP A 581 2.71 -8.52 0.62
N LEU A 582 3.98 -8.45 0.24
CA LEU A 582 4.62 -7.24 -0.27
C LEU A 582 4.50 -7.11 -1.81
N HIS A 583 4.13 -5.91 -2.26
CA HIS A 583 3.93 -5.58 -3.69
C HIS A 583 5.25 -5.50 -4.49
N ASN A 584 5.14 -5.51 -5.82
CA ASN A 584 6.30 -5.45 -6.72
C ASN A 584 6.72 -3.99 -6.94
N ALA A 585 7.86 -3.79 -7.62
CA ALA A 585 8.24 -2.48 -8.13
C ALA A 585 7.17 -1.97 -9.10
N ASN A 586 7.02 -0.64 -9.20
CA ASN A 586 6.11 0.05 -10.12
C ASN A 586 4.61 -0.28 -9.90
N GLN A 587 4.24 -0.70 -8.69
CA GLN A 587 2.87 -1.07 -8.29
C GLN A 587 2.44 -0.35 -7.00
N SER A 588 1.35 -0.79 -6.36
CA SER A 588 0.87 -0.26 -5.07
C SER A 588 0.30 -1.37 -4.18
N HIS A 589 -0.17 -0.98 -3.00
CA HIS A 589 -0.91 -1.82 -2.07
C HIS A 589 -2.12 -2.55 -2.69
N ASN A 590 -2.71 -2.02 -3.76
CA ASN A 590 -3.93 -2.58 -4.37
C ASN A 590 -3.68 -3.80 -5.28
N VAL A 591 -2.44 -4.09 -5.69
CA VAL A 591 -2.15 -5.08 -6.76
C VAL A 591 -2.66 -6.50 -6.50
N ARG A 592 -2.89 -6.88 -5.23
CA ARG A 592 -3.42 -8.20 -4.86
C ARG A 592 -4.95 -8.25 -4.80
N ALA A 593 -5.63 -7.12 -4.64
CA ALA A 593 -7.06 -7.07 -4.36
C ALA A 593 -7.87 -7.66 -5.53
N GLY A 594 -8.89 -8.48 -5.24
CA GLY A 594 -9.72 -9.13 -6.27
C GLY A 594 -9.07 -10.28 -7.05
N THR A 595 -7.81 -10.64 -6.80
CA THR A 595 -7.08 -11.72 -7.51
C THR A 595 -7.31 -13.12 -6.91
N ASP A 596 -7.05 -14.17 -7.70
CA ASP A 596 -6.97 -15.54 -7.16
C ASP A 596 -5.81 -15.75 -6.19
N HIS A 597 -4.75 -14.94 -6.29
CA HIS A 597 -3.66 -14.93 -5.32
C HIS A 597 -4.15 -14.51 -3.93
N VAL A 598 -4.90 -13.41 -3.81
CA VAL A 598 -5.44 -12.99 -2.49
C VAL A 598 -6.51 -13.97 -2.00
N ARG A 599 -7.35 -14.51 -2.90
CA ARG A 599 -8.33 -15.58 -2.54
C ARG A 599 -7.65 -16.83 -1.98
N ALA A 600 -6.55 -17.28 -2.58
CA ALA A 600 -5.79 -18.43 -2.09
C ALA A 600 -5.12 -18.15 -0.73
N MET A 601 -4.46 -16.99 -0.59
CA MET A 601 -3.77 -16.60 0.65
C MET A 601 -4.73 -16.34 1.82
N ALA A 602 -5.95 -15.86 1.56
CA ALA A 602 -6.95 -15.55 2.60
C ALA A 602 -7.74 -16.77 3.12
N ARG A 603 -7.48 -17.98 2.60
CA ARG A 603 -8.11 -19.21 3.10
C ARG A 603 -7.82 -19.45 4.59
N GLU A 604 -8.61 -20.33 5.19
CA GLU A 604 -8.42 -20.84 6.57
C GLU A 604 -8.41 -19.76 7.67
N GLY A 605 -8.99 -18.59 7.37
CA GLY A 605 -9.09 -17.48 8.32
C GLY A 605 -7.85 -16.58 8.36
N TYR A 606 -7.06 -16.54 7.29
CA TYR A 606 -5.91 -15.64 7.19
C TYR A 606 -6.30 -14.26 6.65
N LEU A 607 -5.89 -13.20 7.37
CA LEU A 607 -5.84 -11.84 6.84
C LEU A 607 -4.70 -11.74 5.82
N VAL A 608 -4.90 -11.02 4.72
CA VAL A 608 -3.81 -10.70 3.78
C VAL A 608 -3.60 -9.20 3.76
N VAL A 609 -2.38 -8.75 4.03
CA VAL A 609 -2.04 -7.34 4.23
C VAL A 609 -0.96 -6.91 3.25
N THR A 610 -1.22 -5.87 2.45
CA THR A 610 -0.22 -5.27 1.56
C THR A 610 -0.05 -3.79 1.94
N PRO A 611 1.08 -3.40 2.57
CA PRO A 611 1.43 -2.00 2.86
C PRO A 611 1.57 -1.16 1.59
N GLY A 612 1.55 0.17 1.74
CA GLY A 612 1.74 1.12 0.64
C GLY A 612 3.21 1.38 0.28
N GLY A 613 4.16 0.94 1.14
CA GLY A 613 5.59 0.99 0.88
C GLY A 613 6.16 2.40 0.75
N ARG A 614 5.41 3.43 1.18
CA ARG A 614 5.63 4.86 0.89
C ARG A 614 5.63 5.26 -0.59
N GLY A 615 5.42 4.32 -1.52
CA GLY A 615 5.55 4.55 -2.96
C GLY A 615 5.84 3.26 -3.72
N PRO A 616 5.92 3.32 -5.06
CA PRO A 616 5.89 2.15 -5.91
C PRO A 616 7.18 1.33 -5.95
N THR A 617 8.35 1.96 -5.76
CA THR A 617 9.66 1.33 -5.98
C THR A 617 10.71 1.83 -4.97
N TYR A 618 10.53 1.50 -3.68
CA TYR A 618 11.45 1.88 -2.59
C TYR A 618 12.07 0.70 -1.83
N TRP A 619 11.90 -0.54 -2.30
CA TRP A 619 12.64 -1.72 -1.80
C TRP A 619 12.55 -1.97 -0.27
N TYR A 620 11.52 -1.44 0.39
CA TYR A 620 11.29 -1.58 1.83
C TYR A 620 12.52 -1.19 2.68
N ASP A 621 13.08 -0.02 2.39
CA ASP A 621 14.22 0.59 3.10
C ASP A 621 13.90 2.04 3.54
N GLY A 622 14.50 2.50 4.65
CA GLY A 622 14.16 3.80 5.24
C GLY A 622 12.67 3.91 5.62
N LEU A 623 12.01 5.00 5.26
CA LEU A 623 10.58 5.19 5.56
C LEU A 623 9.65 4.17 4.89
N ALA A 624 10.05 3.56 3.77
CA ALA A 624 9.30 2.47 3.15
C ALA A 624 9.28 1.20 4.02
N GLN A 625 10.32 0.99 4.84
CA GLN A 625 10.35 -0.09 5.83
C GLN A 625 9.49 0.23 7.06
N VAL A 626 9.44 1.51 7.47
CA VAL A 626 8.60 1.97 8.58
C VAL A 626 7.12 1.73 8.30
N ASP A 627 6.66 2.03 7.09
CA ASP A 627 5.25 1.83 6.68
C ASP A 627 4.79 0.39 6.92
N VAL A 628 5.60 -0.60 6.54
CA VAL A 628 5.33 -2.03 6.79
C VAL A 628 5.09 -2.31 8.27
N TRP A 629 5.89 -1.74 9.17
CA TRP A 629 5.76 -1.94 10.61
C TRP A 629 4.58 -1.19 11.22
N GLU A 630 4.30 0.03 10.75
CA GLU A 630 3.15 0.82 11.21
C GLU A 630 1.83 0.18 10.75
N VAL A 631 1.76 -0.33 9.52
CA VAL A 631 0.63 -1.11 8.98
C VAL A 631 0.43 -2.41 9.76
N LEU A 632 1.48 -3.21 9.96
CA LEU A 632 1.39 -4.46 10.73
C LEU A 632 0.92 -4.19 12.17
N ALA A 633 1.45 -3.15 12.82
CA ALA A 633 1.03 -2.74 14.15
C ALA A 633 -0.39 -2.13 14.20
N ASP A 634 -0.92 -1.60 13.10
CA ASP A 634 -2.32 -1.14 13.00
C ASP A 634 -3.30 -2.32 12.88
N VAL A 635 -2.98 -3.31 12.03
CA VAL A 635 -3.80 -4.53 11.87
C VAL A 635 -3.87 -5.33 13.17
N LEU A 636 -2.72 -5.55 13.82
CA LEU A 636 -2.61 -6.34 15.06
C LEU A 636 -3.22 -5.66 16.30
N ARG A 637 -3.70 -4.41 16.18
CA ARG A 637 -4.52 -3.71 17.18
C ARG A 637 -6.02 -3.76 16.89
N ARG A 638 -6.42 -4.20 15.69
CA ARG A 638 -7.81 -4.18 15.20
C ARG A 638 -8.41 -5.59 15.07
N TYR A 639 -7.58 -6.59 14.80
CA TYR A 639 -8.00 -7.98 14.59
C TYR A 639 -7.30 -8.92 15.59
N PRO A 640 -8.00 -9.93 16.14
CA PRO A 640 -7.42 -10.93 17.02
C PRO A 640 -6.59 -11.93 16.22
N VAL A 641 -5.30 -11.64 16.02
CA VAL A 641 -4.38 -12.49 15.24
C VAL A 641 -3.60 -13.43 16.15
N ALA A 642 -3.51 -14.70 15.75
CA ALA A 642 -2.66 -15.70 16.37
C ALA A 642 -1.18 -15.38 16.07
N ARG A 643 -0.39 -15.05 17.10
CA ARG A 643 1.01 -14.56 16.93
C ARG A 643 1.95 -15.60 16.33
N ASP A 644 1.65 -16.89 16.54
CA ASP A 644 2.28 -18.04 15.90
C ASP A 644 1.99 -18.16 14.40
N ARG A 645 1.04 -17.39 13.84
CA ARG A 645 0.52 -17.50 12.47
C ARG A 645 0.67 -16.22 11.65
N ILE A 646 1.60 -15.35 12.04
CA ILE A 646 2.05 -14.23 11.21
C ILE A 646 3.09 -14.78 10.24
N ALA A 647 2.78 -14.82 8.96
CA ALA A 647 3.68 -15.18 7.87
C ALA A 647 3.98 -13.95 7.00
N ILE A 648 5.04 -14.03 6.19
CA ILE A 648 5.42 -12.96 5.25
C ILE A 648 5.61 -13.54 3.84
N ALA A 649 5.19 -12.78 2.84
CA ALA A 649 5.24 -13.15 1.44
C ALA A 649 5.57 -11.94 0.56
N GLY A 650 5.90 -12.20 -0.71
CA GLY A 650 6.05 -11.14 -1.70
C GLY A 650 6.53 -11.64 -3.04
N THR A 651 6.47 -10.76 -4.04
CA THR A 651 6.88 -11.07 -5.41
C THR A 651 7.83 -10.01 -5.96
N SER A 652 8.88 -10.37 -6.71
CA SER A 652 9.88 -9.43 -7.26
C SER A 652 10.54 -8.58 -6.16
N MET A 653 10.46 -7.24 -6.22
CA MET A 653 10.84 -6.32 -5.12
C MET A 653 10.18 -6.70 -3.77
N GLY A 654 8.95 -7.21 -3.79
CA GLY A 654 8.27 -7.73 -2.61
C GLY A 654 8.92 -8.99 -2.06
N GLY A 655 9.47 -9.84 -2.93
CA GLY A 655 10.26 -11.02 -2.55
C GLY A 655 11.58 -10.64 -1.88
N TYR A 656 12.27 -9.62 -2.41
CA TYR A 656 13.42 -8.99 -1.74
C TYR A 656 13.05 -8.50 -0.33
N GLY A 657 11.97 -7.71 -0.23
CA GLY A 657 11.48 -7.19 1.04
C GLY A 657 11.13 -8.30 2.02
N ALA A 658 10.49 -9.36 1.56
CA ALA A 658 10.09 -10.49 2.39
C ALA A 658 11.31 -11.26 2.93
N TYR A 659 12.32 -11.56 2.10
CA TYR A 659 13.60 -12.10 2.54
C TYR A 659 14.29 -11.18 3.57
N LYS A 660 14.40 -9.88 3.27
CA LYS A 660 15.03 -8.88 4.15
C LYS A 660 14.36 -8.87 5.52
N LEU A 661 13.05 -8.65 5.58
CA LEU A 661 12.34 -8.50 6.86
C LEU A 661 12.24 -9.81 7.64
N ALA A 662 12.10 -10.96 6.97
CA ALA A 662 12.15 -12.27 7.62
C ALA A 662 13.53 -12.55 8.25
N ALA A 663 14.62 -12.25 7.54
CA ALA A 663 15.96 -12.52 8.04
C ALA A 663 16.45 -11.47 9.07
N THR A 664 15.95 -10.23 9.00
CA THR A 664 16.26 -9.19 9.99
C THR A 664 15.41 -9.32 11.27
N PHE A 665 14.18 -9.83 11.19
CA PHE A 665 13.26 -9.97 12.35
C PHE A 665 12.59 -11.37 12.41
N PRO A 666 13.37 -12.47 12.46
CA PRO A 666 12.85 -13.83 12.26
C PRO A 666 11.81 -14.27 13.31
N SER A 667 11.83 -13.72 14.53
CA SER A 667 10.85 -14.10 15.56
C SER A 667 9.43 -13.63 15.28
N LEU A 668 9.23 -12.63 14.42
CA LEU A 668 7.90 -12.17 14.03
C LEU A 668 7.18 -13.10 13.05
N PHE A 669 7.90 -14.03 12.40
CA PHE A 669 7.38 -14.76 11.24
C PHE A 669 7.37 -16.29 11.43
N SER A 670 6.28 -16.93 11.03
CA SER A 670 6.09 -18.38 11.06
C SER A 670 6.67 -19.08 9.84
N ALA A 671 6.65 -18.43 8.69
CA ALA A 671 7.25 -18.84 7.42
C ALA A 671 7.40 -17.65 6.45
N LEU A 672 8.21 -17.87 5.41
CA LEU A 672 8.45 -16.98 4.29
C LEU A 672 7.97 -17.65 2.98
N GLY A 673 7.22 -16.92 2.14
CA GLY A 673 6.75 -17.39 0.83
C GLY A 673 7.03 -16.39 -0.29
N VAL A 674 7.98 -16.69 -1.19
CA VAL A 674 8.42 -15.75 -2.24
C VAL A 674 8.19 -16.27 -3.65
N LEU A 675 7.91 -15.35 -4.57
CA LEU A 675 7.72 -15.63 -6.00
C LEU A 675 8.60 -14.71 -6.84
N VAL A 676 9.39 -15.25 -7.78
CA VAL A 676 10.40 -14.53 -8.56
C VAL A 676 11.16 -13.45 -7.75
N PRO A 677 11.72 -13.77 -6.57
CA PRO A 677 12.31 -12.78 -5.68
C PRO A 677 13.64 -12.21 -6.18
N CYS A 678 13.71 -10.89 -6.37
CA CYS A 678 15.01 -10.22 -6.46
C CYS A 678 15.81 -10.44 -5.16
N THR A 679 17.08 -10.80 -5.31
CA THR A 679 17.97 -11.11 -4.19
C THR A 679 18.81 -9.92 -3.73
N SER A 680 18.73 -8.80 -4.45
CA SER A 680 19.18 -7.49 -3.99
C SER A 680 18.27 -6.35 -4.45
N ALA A 681 18.51 -5.16 -3.88
CA ALA A 681 17.77 -3.93 -4.18
C ALA A 681 18.48 -2.98 -5.16
N ASP A 682 19.77 -3.19 -5.42
CA ASP A 682 20.56 -2.40 -6.37
C ASP A 682 20.60 -3.04 -7.78
N VAL A 683 19.60 -3.86 -8.14
CA VAL A 683 19.54 -4.53 -9.44
C VAL A 683 19.24 -3.52 -10.55
N LEU A 684 20.31 -2.96 -11.10
CA LEU A 684 20.32 -2.45 -12.48
C LEU A 684 20.41 -3.67 -13.41
N TRP A 685 19.43 -3.83 -14.31
CA TRP A 685 19.40 -4.92 -15.28
C TRP A 685 20.56 -4.83 -16.29
N PRO A 686 20.98 -5.94 -16.92
CA PRO A 686 21.36 -7.20 -16.28
C PRO A 686 22.83 -7.55 -16.63
N GLY A 687 23.59 -8.10 -15.67
CA GLY A 687 24.98 -8.53 -15.96
C GLY A 687 25.83 -8.72 -14.70
N GLU A 688 25.84 -9.95 -14.17
CA GLU A 688 26.52 -10.40 -12.94
C GLU A 688 26.18 -9.66 -11.63
N PRO A 689 26.26 -10.35 -10.47
CA PRO A 689 26.26 -9.70 -9.16
C PRO A 689 27.62 -9.05 -8.90
N THR A 690 27.95 -7.99 -9.65
CA THR A 690 28.95 -7.02 -9.19
C THR A 690 28.48 -6.48 -7.83
N GLU A 691 29.32 -6.53 -6.80
CA GLU A 691 29.00 -5.91 -5.50
C GLU A 691 28.71 -4.43 -5.78
N PRO A 692 27.47 -3.95 -5.54
CA PRO A 692 26.97 -2.76 -6.23
C PRO A 692 27.70 -1.50 -5.79
N ALA A 693 27.68 -0.46 -6.63
CA ALA A 693 28.34 0.83 -6.34
C ALA A 693 27.85 1.50 -5.03
N SER A 694 26.68 1.09 -4.53
CA SER A 694 26.05 1.46 -3.25
C SER A 694 26.49 0.60 -2.04
N GLY A 695 27.23 -0.49 -2.27
CA GLY A 695 27.92 -1.31 -1.27
C GLY A 695 27.25 -2.64 -0.92
N VAL A 696 27.98 -3.44 -0.12
CA VAL A 696 27.78 -4.86 0.24
C VAL A 696 26.56 -5.12 1.18
N HIS A 697 25.48 -4.35 1.01
CA HIS A 697 24.43 -4.17 2.02
C HIS A 697 23.03 -4.56 1.56
N THR A 698 22.83 -4.78 0.26
CA THR A 698 21.54 -5.13 -0.32
C THR A 698 21.41 -6.59 -0.73
N VAL A 699 22.43 -7.44 -0.63
CA VAL A 699 22.30 -8.87 -1.01
C VAL A 699 21.73 -9.71 0.14
N VAL A 700 20.51 -10.27 -0.03
CA VAL A 700 19.80 -11.02 1.03
C VAL A 700 20.52 -12.29 1.48
N ARG A 701 21.33 -12.89 0.61
CA ARG A 701 22.07 -14.14 0.89
C ARG A 701 22.91 -14.06 2.18
N ARG A 702 23.50 -12.89 2.47
CA ARG A 702 24.31 -12.68 3.70
C ARG A 702 23.48 -12.71 5.00
N LEU A 703 22.15 -12.53 4.92
CA LEU A 703 21.24 -12.58 6.07
C LEU A 703 20.65 -13.98 6.31
N MET A 704 20.81 -14.92 5.37
CA MET A 704 20.19 -16.25 5.44
C MET A 704 20.52 -17.08 6.70
N PRO A 705 21.68 -16.94 7.38
CA PRO A 705 21.89 -17.61 8.67
C PRO A 705 20.86 -17.25 9.76
N SER A 706 20.18 -16.11 9.67
CA SER A 706 19.06 -15.77 10.57
C SER A 706 17.79 -16.63 10.34
N MET A 707 17.65 -17.28 9.18
CA MET A 707 16.42 -17.94 8.75
C MET A 707 16.17 -19.31 9.38
N ARG A 708 17.02 -19.80 10.30
CA ARG A 708 16.95 -21.16 10.88
C ARG A 708 15.53 -21.59 11.26
N ASN A 709 14.81 -20.69 11.91
CA ASN A 709 13.53 -20.97 12.52
C ASN A 709 12.33 -20.59 11.64
N VAL A 710 12.56 -19.97 10.47
CA VAL A 710 11.55 -19.51 9.50
C VAL A 710 11.63 -20.36 8.20
N PRO A 711 10.79 -21.39 8.04
CA PRO A 711 10.71 -22.16 6.80
C PRO A 711 10.45 -21.27 5.59
N THR A 712 11.15 -21.53 4.49
CA THR A 712 11.09 -20.71 3.28
C THR A 712 10.63 -21.52 2.06
N MET A 713 9.51 -21.13 1.45
CA MET A 713 9.11 -21.61 0.13
C MET A 713 9.41 -20.54 -0.93
N SER A 714 10.08 -20.92 -2.00
CA SER A 714 10.50 -20.01 -3.06
C SER A 714 10.07 -20.56 -4.42
N TRP A 715 9.33 -19.78 -5.19
CA TRP A 715 8.86 -20.12 -6.54
C TRP A 715 9.59 -19.25 -7.55
N VAL A 716 10.27 -19.84 -8.52
CA VAL A 716 11.20 -19.14 -9.41
C VAL A 716 10.96 -19.49 -10.88
N GLY A 717 11.27 -18.54 -11.77
CA GLY A 717 11.27 -18.74 -13.21
C GLY A 717 12.64 -19.24 -13.69
N ALA A 718 12.70 -20.39 -14.35
CA ALA A 718 13.92 -20.89 -14.97
C ALA A 718 14.45 -19.99 -16.09
N ALA A 719 13.59 -19.12 -16.64
CA ALA A 719 13.92 -18.09 -17.62
C ALA A 719 13.79 -16.68 -17.04
N ASP A 720 13.82 -16.50 -15.71
CA ASP A 720 13.78 -15.19 -15.07
C ASP A 720 14.97 -14.33 -15.51
N GLU A 721 14.65 -13.29 -16.28
CA GLU A 721 15.56 -12.38 -16.95
C GLU A 721 15.86 -11.12 -16.13
N LEU A 722 15.13 -10.91 -15.03
CA LEU A 722 15.01 -9.63 -14.35
C LEU A 722 15.69 -9.61 -12.97
N CYS A 723 15.41 -10.65 -12.18
CA CYS A 723 16.02 -10.94 -10.88
C CYS A 723 17.08 -12.05 -11.01
N GLY A 724 16.92 -12.93 -12.00
CA GLY A 724 17.93 -13.89 -12.45
C GLY A 724 17.89 -15.21 -11.69
N TYR A 725 17.45 -16.29 -12.34
CA TYR A 725 17.34 -17.63 -11.76
C TYR A 725 18.57 -18.10 -10.96
N SER A 726 19.78 -17.80 -11.45
CA SER A 726 21.05 -18.13 -10.77
C SER A 726 21.22 -17.40 -9.43
N ASN A 727 20.82 -16.13 -9.36
CA ASN A 727 20.83 -15.35 -8.12
C ASN A 727 19.85 -15.94 -7.11
N GLU A 728 18.62 -16.24 -7.55
CA GLU A 728 17.56 -16.83 -6.72
C GLU A 728 17.96 -18.21 -6.18
N ARG A 729 18.50 -19.05 -7.06
CA ARG A 729 19.02 -20.38 -6.70
C ARG A 729 20.15 -20.29 -5.67
N SER A 730 21.05 -19.30 -5.78
CA SER A 730 22.14 -19.11 -4.82
C SER A 730 21.67 -18.82 -3.38
N VAL A 731 20.42 -18.37 -3.19
CA VAL A 731 19.80 -18.19 -1.87
C VAL A 731 19.25 -19.53 -1.34
N HIS A 732 18.65 -20.36 -2.19
CA HIS A 732 18.25 -21.72 -1.81
C HIS A 732 19.46 -22.60 -1.50
N GLU A 733 20.52 -22.54 -2.30
CA GLU A 733 21.77 -23.28 -2.07
C GLU A 733 22.43 -22.88 -0.75
N GLU A 734 22.37 -21.60 -0.35
CA GLU A 734 22.80 -21.15 0.98
C GLU A 734 21.90 -21.72 2.10
N LEU A 735 20.56 -21.74 1.93
CA LEU A 735 19.65 -22.37 2.89
C LEU A 735 19.89 -23.89 3.01
N VAL A 736 20.19 -24.58 1.91
CA VAL A 736 20.57 -26.00 1.88
C VAL A 736 21.91 -26.23 2.58
N ARG A 737 22.92 -25.40 2.30
CA ARG A 737 24.24 -25.43 2.97
C ARG A 737 24.17 -25.17 4.47
N LEU A 738 23.22 -24.34 4.91
CA LEU A 738 22.91 -24.09 6.32
C LEU A 738 22.06 -25.23 6.96
N GLY A 739 21.50 -26.14 6.15
CA GLY A 739 20.60 -27.21 6.58
C GLY A 739 19.24 -26.71 7.02
N TYR A 740 18.72 -25.62 6.45
CA TYR A 740 17.48 -24.96 6.86
C TYR A 740 16.27 -25.43 6.04
N ARG A 741 15.09 -25.41 6.67
CA ARG A 741 13.84 -25.90 6.08
C ARG A 741 13.44 -25.04 4.85
N THR A 742 13.54 -25.61 3.66
CA THR A 742 13.28 -24.90 2.40
C THR A 742 12.54 -25.80 1.39
N SER A 743 11.72 -25.18 0.53
CA SER A 743 11.03 -25.84 -0.58
C SER A 743 11.13 -24.93 -1.81
N PHE A 744 11.97 -25.29 -2.77
CA PHE A 744 12.31 -24.46 -3.93
C PHE A 744 11.68 -25.03 -5.20
N TRP A 745 10.81 -24.25 -5.85
CA TRP A 745 9.99 -24.68 -6.98
C TRP A 745 10.43 -23.93 -8.24
N THR A 746 11.10 -24.63 -9.15
CA THR A 746 11.51 -24.10 -10.45
C THR A 746 10.44 -24.40 -11.50
N PHE A 747 9.94 -23.34 -12.15
CA PHE A 747 8.96 -23.41 -13.24
C PHE A 747 9.60 -22.94 -14.56
N PRO A 748 9.20 -23.46 -15.75
CA PRO A 748 9.64 -22.93 -17.04
C PRO A 748 8.84 -21.66 -17.39
N ALA A 749 9.15 -20.57 -16.69
CA ALA A 749 8.54 -19.25 -16.84
C ALA A 749 9.63 -18.15 -16.78
N ASP A 750 9.30 -16.99 -17.34
CA ASP A 750 10.03 -15.72 -17.16
C ASP A 750 9.55 -14.98 -15.90
N HIS A 751 10.08 -13.77 -15.65
CA HIS A 751 9.74 -12.98 -14.46
C HIS A 751 8.26 -12.58 -14.35
N GLN A 752 7.52 -12.50 -15.47
CA GLN A 752 6.14 -12.01 -15.54
C GLN A 752 5.11 -13.14 -15.71
N THR A 753 5.46 -14.23 -16.39
CA THR A 753 4.50 -15.28 -16.81
C THR A 753 4.23 -16.38 -15.76
N LEU A 754 4.84 -16.32 -14.58
CA LEU A 754 4.63 -17.32 -13.50
C LEU A 754 3.24 -17.20 -12.83
N SER A 755 2.18 -17.69 -13.51
CA SER A 755 0.78 -17.56 -13.06
C SER A 755 0.16 -18.83 -12.44
N ALA A 756 0.97 -19.84 -12.08
CA ALA A 756 0.50 -21.09 -11.45
C ALA A 756 -0.33 -20.90 -10.16
N ASP A 757 -1.32 -21.75 -9.95
CA ASP A 757 -2.23 -21.81 -8.79
C ASP A 757 -1.51 -21.65 -7.44
N ARG A 758 -1.90 -20.64 -6.67
CA ARG A 758 -1.23 -20.24 -5.43
C ARG A 758 -1.61 -21.08 -4.19
N ARG A 759 -2.57 -22.00 -4.29
CA ARG A 759 -3.03 -22.83 -3.15
C ARG A 759 -1.89 -23.58 -2.43
N PRO A 760 -0.90 -24.23 -3.09
CA PRO A 760 0.16 -24.96 -2.38
C PRO A 760 1.10 -24.04 -1.57
N LEU A 761 1.35 -22.82 -2.06
CA LEU A 761 2.11 -21.79 -1.35
C LEU A 761 1.33 -21.24 -0.16
N ALA A 762 0.03 -20.98 -0.34
CA ALA A 762 -0.86 -20.59 0.75
C ALA A 762 -0.89 -21.67 1.85
N ASP A 763 -1.09 -22.94 1.49
CA ASP A 763 -1.10 -24.08 2.42
C ASP A 763 0.21 -24.22 3.22
N PHE A 764 1.35 -23.88 2.61
CA PHE A 764 2.65 -23.86 3.28
C PHE A 764 2.69 -22.80 4.39
N LEU A 765 2.23 -21.58 4.10
CA LEU A 765 2.13 -20.48 5.08
C LEU A 765 1.04 -20.76 6.14
N HIS A 766 -0.06 -21.41 5.77
CA HIS A 766 -1.19 -21.76 6.65
C HIS A 766 -0.84 -22.87 7.66
N ARG A 767 0.01 -23.83 7.29
CA ARG A 767 0.53 -24.87 8.21
C ARG A 767 1.64 -24.36 9.14
N ALA A 768 2.39 -23.33 8.75
CA ALA A 768 3.57 -22.90 9.47
C ALA A 768 3.25 -22.22 10.82
N ARG A 769 4.08 -22.49 11.84
CA ARG A 769 3.93 -21.94 13.20
C ARG A 769 5.28 -21.40 13.69
N SER A 770 5.32 -20.15 14.14
CA SER A 770 6.52 -19.59 14.79
C SER A 770 6.73 -20.29 16.13
N PRO A 771 7.95 -20.74 16.47
CA PRO A 771 8.21 -21.44 17.73
C PRO A 771 8.20 -20.51 18.95
N HIS A 772 8.35 -19.20 18.76
CA HIS A 772 8.56 -18.12 19.77
C HIS A 772 9.78 -18.29 20.69
N SER A 773 9.97 -19.49 21.26
CA SER A 773 11.10 -19.93 22.07
C SER A 773 11.74 -21.19 21.47
N PRO A 774 12.48 -21.08 20.34
CA PRO A 774 13.22 -22.19 19.74
C PRO A 774 14.47 -22.52 20.56
N ASP A 775 14.85 -23.80 20.67
CA ASP A 775 16.01 -24.20 21.48
C ASP A 775 17.35 -23.70 20.90
N ARG A 776 17.41 -23.37 19.60
CA ARG A 776 18.57 -22.77 18.92
C ARG A 776 18.18 -21.53 18.13
N VAL A 777 18.95 -20.46 18.28
CA VAL A 777 18.85 -19.22 17.50
C VAL A 777 20.18 -19.02 16.77
N THR A 778 20.11 -18.82 15.45
CA THR A 778 21.22 -18.24 14.68
C THR A 778 20.74 -16.88 14.17
N TYR A 779 21.59 -15.85 14.21
CA TYR A 779 21.21 -14.48 13.84
C TYR A 779 22.41 -13.67 13.32
N VAL A 780 22.15 -12.79 12.36
CA VAL A 780 23.12 -11.85 11.76
C VAL A 780 22.67 -10.42 12.05
N VAL A 781 23.57 -9.62 12.62
CA VAL A 781 23.36 -8.22 13.02
C VAL A 781 24.21 -7.32 12.12
N ARG A 782 23.63 -6.27 11.52
CA ARG A 782 24.34 -5.29 10.67
C ARG A 782 23.77 -3.88 10.89
N ASP A 783 24.60 -2.89 11.17
CA ASP A 783 24.12 -1.55 11.58
C ASP A 783 23.23 -0.88 10.51
N ARG A 784 23.64 -0.92 9.23
CA ARG A 784 22.85 -0.33 8.14
C ARG A 784 21.46 -0.97 7.93
N ALA A 785 21.27 -2.24 8.32
CA ALA A 785 19.96 -2.89 8.26
C ALA A 785 19.02 -2.45 9.39
N ALA A 786 19.55 -1.77 10.42
CA ALA A 786 18.91 -1.43 11.67
C ALA A 786 18.46 0.04 11.78
N ASP A 787 18.43 0.81 10.66
CA ASP A 787 18.47 2.30 10.61
C ASP A 787 17.80 2.99 11.81
N ARG A 788 18.67 3.37 12.75
CA ARG A 788 18.32 3.84 14.08
C ARG A 788 17.57 5.17 14.06
N ARG A 789 17.67 5.96 12.99
CA ARG A 789 16.92 7.23 12.85
C ARG A 789 15.41 6.99 12.79
N TRP A 790 15.02 5.92 12.12
CA TRP A 790 13.61 5.57 11.92
C TRP A 790 13.06 4.66 13.03
N GLY A 791 13.93 4.12 13.88
CA GLY A 791 13.58 3.12 14.89
C GLY A 791 13.43 1.72 14.31
N LEU A 792 14.30 1.36 13.35
CA LEU A 792 14.28 0.07 12.66
C LEU A 792 15.26 -0.94 13.30
N GLU A 793 15.53 -0.82 14.61
CA GLU A 793 16.65 -1.52 15.24
C GLU A 793 16.53 -3.05 15.18
N ALA A 794 17.53 -3.68 14.57
CA ALA A 794 17.65 -5.11 14.34
C ALA A 794 18.69 -5.76 15.27
N ASP A 795 18.39 -5.72 16.57
CA ASP A 795 19.25 -6.16 17.67
C ASP A 795 18.69 -7.39 18.42
N THR A 796 17.58 -7.96 17.93
CA THR A 796 16.73 -8.89 18.66
C THR A 796 16.19 -10.00 17.76
N ALA A 797 16.39 -11.25 18.16
CA ALA A 797 15.87 -12.45 17.49
C ALA A 797 15.55 -13.55 18.51
N TYR A 798 14.24 -13.84 18.67
CA TYR A 798 13.73 -14.72 19.71
C TYR A 798 14.30 -14.31 21.09
N TRP A 799 14.79 -15.24 21.90
CA TRP A 799 15.35 -14.94 23.23
C TRP A 799 16.73 -14.24 23.23
N LEU A 800 17.32 -13.96 22.07
CA LEU A 800 18.47 -13.06 21.95
C LEU A 800 17.98 -11.62 21.75
N THR A 801 18.53 -10.69 22.54
CA THR A 801 18.10 -9.28 22.62
C THR A 801 19.30 -8.35 22.77
N ASP A 802 19.12 -7.05 22.50
CA ASP A 802 20.13 -5.99 22.74
C ASP A 802 21.53 -6.27 22.15
N ALA A 803 21.62 -6.96 21.00
CA ALA A 803 22.88 -7.27 20.34
C ALA A 803 23.61 -6.01 19.84
N ARG A 804 24.92 -5.92 20.09
CA ARG A 804 25.78 -4.79 19.70
C ARG A 804 27.03 -5.26 18.98
N LEU A 805 27.45 -4.53 17.95
CA LEU A 805 28.66 -4.80 17.18
C LEU A 805 29.88 -4.17 17.84
N ARG A 806 31.05 -4.80 17.71
CA ARG A 806 32.35 -4.18 18.05
C ARG A 806 32.74 -3.13 17.02
N ASP A 807 32.49 -3.42 15.75
CA ASP A 807 32.59 -2.46 14.66
C ASP A 807 31.21 -1.86 14.36
N MET A 808 31.07 -0.56 14.65
CA MET A 808 29.88 0.24 14.34
C MET A 808 30.00 0.98 12.99
N SER A 809 30.98 0.63 12.13
CA SER A 809 31.06 1.13 10.77
C SER A 809 29.88 0.64 9.91
N SER A 810 29.69 1.25 8.73
CA SER A 810 28.68 0.77 7.76
C SER A 810 28.93 -0.68 7.31
N SER A 811 30.19 -1.14 7.35
CA SER A 811 30.62 -2.52 7.04
C SER A 811 30.37 -3.52 8.17
N GLY A 812 30.09 -3.06 9.39
CA GLY A 812 29.96 -3.88 10.59
C GLY A 812 28.97 -5.03 10.43
N GLU A 813 29.43 -6.25 10.71
CA GLU A 813 28.64 -7.47 10.76
C GLU A 813 28.96 -8.25 12.04
N GLY A 814 27.93 -8.62 12.77
CA GLY A 814 27.98 -9.55 13.88
C GLY A 814 27.18 -10.80 13.56
N PHE A 815 27.61 -11.94 14.08
CA PHE A 815 26.90 -13.21 13.95
C PHE A 815 26.87 -13.92 15.29
N VAL A 816 25.76 -14.58 15.60
CA VAL A 816 25.60 -15.40 16.80
C VAL A 816 24.85 -16.68 16.46
N ASP A 817 25.29 -17.79 17.04
CA ASP A 817 24.62 -19.10 17.03
C ASP A 817 24.58 -19.62 18.47
N ALA A 818 23.41 -19.55 19.09
CA ALA A 818 23.20 -19.85 20.50
C ALA A 818 22.20 -20.99 20.69
N VAL A 819 22.47 -21.87 21.67
CA VAL A 819 21.65 -23.04 22.01
C VAL A 819 21.34 -23.03 23.51
N THR A 820 20.06 -23.06 23.87
CA THR A 820 19.60 -23.35 25.24
C THR A 820 19.29 -24.84 25.38
N PHE A 821 19.70 -25.43 26.50
CA PHE A 821 19.40 -26.83 26.83
C PHE A 821 18.32 -26.95 27.91
N ALA A 822 17.72 -25.85 28.35
CA ALA A 822 16.92 -25.78 29.57
C ALA A 822 15.58 -26.55 29.50
N ALA A 823 15.01 -26.72 28.32
CA ALA A 823 13.79 -27.51 28.12
C ALA A 823 14.03 -29.03 28.06
N GLY A 824 15.27 -29.45 27.78
CA GLY A 824 15.55 -30.75 27.16
C GLY A 824 15.22 -30.68 25.67
N GLY A 825 16.22 -30.87 24.81
CA GLY A 825 16.07 -30.72 23.36
C GLY A 825 15.75 -32.03 22.65
N ARG A 826 15.38 -31.94 21.37
CA ARG A 826 15.62 -33.02 20.38
C ARG A 826 16.51 -32.47 19.29
N ALA A 827 17.66 -33.10 19.06
CA ALA A 827 18.57 -32.65 18.01
C ALA A 827 17.88 -32.82 16.64
N THR A 828 17.76 -31.73 15.88
CA THR A 828 17.13 -31.72 14.55
C THR A 828 18.17 -32.01 13.47
N THR A 829 17.96 -33.06 12.68
CA THR A 829 18.84 -33.42 11.57
C THR A 829 18.19 -33.06 10.23
N PRO A 830 18.87 -32.32 9.33
CA PRO A 830 18.43 -32.11 7.95
C PRO A 830 18.14 -33.43 7.22
N VAL A 831 17.07 -33.42 6.42
CA VAL A 831 16.67 -34.52 5.53
C VAL A 831 16.37 -33.92 4.16
N GLY A 832 17.13 -34.32 3.15
CA GLY A 832 17.11 -33.74 1.81
C GLY A 832 18.42 -33.00 1.45
N PRO A 833 18.45 -32.24 0.34
CA PRO A 833 17.30 -31.96 -0.52
C PRO A 833 16.78 -33.22 -1.24
N SER A 834 15.46 -33.43 -1.21
CA SER A 834 14.77 -34.41 -2.04
C SER A 834 14.15 -33.72 -3.25
N VAL A 835 14.46 -34.20 -4.45
CA VAL A 835 13.94 -33.65 -5.70
C VAL A 835 12.66 -34.39 -6.11
N THR A 836 11.63 -33.64 -6.47
CA THR A 836 10.38 -34.16 -7.04
C THR A 836 9.96 -33.30 -8.24
N THR A 837 9.10 -33.83 -9.11
CA THR A 837 8.48 -33.06 -10.20
C THR A 837 6.96 -33.14 -10.10
N GLY A 838 6.27 -32.19 -10.72
CA GLY A 838 4.82 -32.17 -10.76
C GLY A 838 4.27 -31.12 -11.73
N VAL A 839 2.96 -30.90 -11.67
CA VAL A 839 2.24 -29.93 -12.50
C VAL A 839 1.21 -29.19 -11.64
N LEU A 840 1.10 -27.87 -11.81
CA LEU A 840 0.03 -27.03 -11.25
C LEU A 840 -0.85 -26.47 -12.37
N GLN A 841 -2.12 -26.20 -12.09
CA GLN A 841 -2.98 -25.48 -13.04
C GLN A 841 -2.68 -23.96 -13.03
N PRO A 842 -3.10 -23.21 -14.06
CA PRO A 842 -3.15 -21.74 -13.99
C PRO A 842 -3.99 -21.26 -12.79
N ALA A 843 -3.65 -20.11 -12.20
CA ALA A 843 -4.31 -19.63 -10.99
C ALA A 843 -5.74 -19.09 -11.19
N SER A 844 -6.08 -18.62 -12.39
CA SER A 844 -7.44 -18.18 -12.73
C SER A 844 -8.23 -19.35 -13.33
N SER A 845 -9.42 -19.63 -12.79
CA SER A 845 -10.37 -20.62 -13.31
C SER A 845 -10.62 -20.47 -14.81
N ASP A 846 -10.72 -19.22 -15.25
CA ASP A 846 -11.18 -18.84 -16.59
C ASP A 846 -10.05 -19.01 -17.63
N LEU A 847 -8.82 -19.23 -17.15
CA LEU A 847 -7.64 -19.53 -17.96
C LEU A 847 -7.26 -21.02 -17.94
N ILE A 848 -7.88 -21.87 -17.13
CA ILE A 848 -7.59 -23.33 -17.07
C ILE A 848 -7.87 -24.02 -18.42
N SER A 849 -8.82 -23.50 -19.20
CA SER A 849 -9.16 -24.00 -20.55
C SER A 849 -8.33 -23.38 -21.68
N VAL A 850 -7.42 -22.44 -21.39
CA VAL A 850 -6.74 -21.61 -22.41
C VAL A 850 -5.23 -21.59 -22.26
N LEU A 851 -4.72 -21.59 -21.02
CA LEU A 851 -3.29 -21.68 -20.73
C LEU A 851 -2.88 -23.11 -20.39
N PRO A 852 -1.69 -23.57 -20.81
CA PRO A 852 -1.17 -24.87 -20.41
C PRO A 852 -0.93 -24.92 -18.90
N ALA A 853 -1.06 -26.11 -18.33
CA ALA A 853 -0.68 -26.34 -16.95
C ALA A 853 0.84 -26.17 -16.76
N TYR A 854 1.25 -25.63 -15.62
CA TYR A 854 2.63 -25.27 -15.27
C TYR A 854 3.37 -26.48 -14.67
N PRO A 855 4.26 -27.17 -15.41
CA PRO A 855 5.14 -28.16 -14.81
C PRO A 855 6.17 -27.48 -13.88
N TYR A 856 6.66 -28.22 -12.90
CA TYR A 856 7.68 -27.74 -11.97
C TYR A 856 8.63 -28.86 -11.51
N THR A 857 9.84 -28.45 -11.14
CA THR A 857 10.76 -29.25 -10.31
C THR A 857 10.79 -28.64 -8.91
N ARG A 858 10.73 -29.47 -7.87
CA ARG A 858 10.71 -29.05 -6.46
C ARG A 858 11.83 -29.71 -5.66
N GLU A 859 12.67 -28.90 -5.03
CA GLU A 859 13.76 -29.31 -4.14
C GLU A 859 13.36 -29.01 -2.68
N ASP A 860 13.07 -30.06 -1.89
CA ASP A 860 12.64 -29.94 -0.49
C ASP A 860 13.74 -30.35 0.49
N LEU A 861 14.05 -29.51 1.48
CA LEU A 861 14.86 -29.87 2.65
C LEU A 861 14.00 -29.71 3.91
N THR A 862 13.87 -30.79 4.69
CA THR A 862 13.06 -30.85 5.91
C THR A 862 13.92 -31.25 7.13
N TRP A 863 13.34 -31.24 8.34
CA TRP A 863 14.04 -31.71 9.54
C TRP A 863 13.37 -32.96 10.12
N SER A 864 14.19 -33.95 10.47
CA SER A 864 13.81 -35.03 11.38
C SER A 864 14.16 -34.64 12.81
N THR A 865 13.31 -34.99 13.78
CA THR A 865 13.65 -34.88 15.21
C THR A 865 14.31 -36.18 15.66
N SER A 866 15.55 -36.12 16.13
CA SER A 866 16.28 -37.28 16.62
C SER A 866 16.19 -37.43 18.15
N ARG A 867 17.23 -37.99 18.78
CA ARG A 867 17.29 -38.37 20.19
C ARG A 867 17.00 -37.18 21.11
N ALA A 868 16.26 -37.46 22.19
CA ALA A 868 16.04 -36.50 23.26
C ALA A 868 17.32 -36.29 24.09
N GLU A 869 17.64 -35.03 24.37
CA GLU A 869 18.69 -34.63 25.31
C GLU A 869 18.10 -34.24 26.67
N PRO A 870 18.78 -34.53 27.79
CA PRO A 870 18.32 -34.14 29.11
C PRO A 870 18.34 -32.62 29.29
N ALA A 871 17.31 -32.11 30.00
CA ALA A 871 17.21 -30.71 30.37
C ALA A 871 18.38 -30.27 31.25
N ARG A 872 19.01 -29.13 30.90
CA ARG A 872 20.18 -28.57 31.58
C ARG A 872 20.09 -27.05 31.59
N ASP A 873 20.25 -26.43 32.76
CA ASP A 873 20.30 -24.96 32.91
C ASP A 873 21.64 -24.44 32.35
N LEU A 874 21.73 -24.41 31.02
CA LEU A 874 22.93 -24.25 30.22
C LEU A 874 22.57 -23.55 28.91
N VAL A 875 23.36 -22.52 28.57
CA VAL A 875 23.38 -21.91 27.25
C VAL A 875 24.80 -21.98 26.67
N VAL A 876 24.90 -22.35 25.40
CA VAL A 876 26.12 -22.31 24.59
C VAL A 876 25.94 -21.18 23.58
N VAL A 877 26.90 -20.25 23.50
CA VAL A 877 26.86 -19.10 22.59
C VAL A 877 28.13 -19.07 21.74
N ARG A 878 28.00 -19.35 20.44
CA ARG A 878 29.04 -19.04 19.45
C ARG A 878 28.78 -17.67 18.87
N THR A 879 29.79 -16.83 18.74
CA THR A 879 29.62 -15.45 18.26
C THR A 879 30.85 -14.95 17.52
N ARG A 880 30.66 -13.97 16.64
CA ARG A 880 31.74 -13.16 16.06
C ARG A 880 31.30 -11.71 15.89
N GLY A 881 32.22 -10.76 16.04
CA GLY A 881 31.98 -9.33 15.79
C GLY A 881 31.08 -8.61 16.81
N LEU A 882 30.58 -9.29 17.86
CA LEU A 882 29.69 -8.69 18.86
C LEU A 882 30.46 -8.14 20.08
N GLU A 883 30.10 -6.93 20.51
CA GLU A 883 30.54 -6.32 21.78
C GLU A 883 29.75 -6.93 22.95
N SER A 884 28.43 -7.02 22.79
CA SER A 884 27.54 -7.55 23.81
C SER A 884 26.28 -8.16 23.20
N ILE A 885 25.66 -9.09 23.91
CA ILE A 885 24.32 -9.59 23.61
C ILE A 885 23.60 -10.01 24.90
N ALA A 886 22.30 -9.77 24.99
CA ALA A 886 21.49 -10.17 26.13
C ALA A 886 20.65 -11.42 25.83
N VAL A 887 20.56 -12.31 26.81
CA VAL A 887 19.72 -13.52 26.76
C VAL A 887 18.52 -13.31 27.67
N ASN A 888 17.33 -13.27 27.09
CA ASN A 888 16.07 -13.26 27.84
C ASN A 888 15.83 -14.65 28.44
N LEU A 889 16.08 -14.77 29.74
CA LEU A 889 16.01 -16.05 30.45
C LEU A 889 14.61 -16.70 30.44
N LEU A 890 13.54 -15.92 30.48
CA LEU A 890 12.17 -16.46 30.43
C LEU A 890 11.92 -17.12 29.07
N ASP A 891 12.22 -16.40 27.99
CA ASP A 891 11.98 -16.87 26.63
C ASP A 891 13.00 -17.96 26.20
N ALA A 892 14.18 -18.03 26.84
CA ALA A 892 15.16 -19.12 26.71
C ALA A 892 14.96 -20.29 27.71
N ARG A 893 14.00 -20.17 28.64
CA ARG A 893 13.67 -21.10 29.74
C ARG A 893 14.79 -21.35 30.77
N LEU A 894 15.77 -20.45 30.85
CA LEU A 894 16.96 -20.53 31.72
C LEU A 894 16.73 -19.86 33.10
N THR A 895 17.61 -20.11 34.07
CA THR A 895 17.62 -19.40 35.37
C THR A 895 18.81 -18.45 35.53
N CYS A 896 18.79 -17.58 36.56
CA CYS A 896 19.97 -16.77 36.94
C CYS A 896 21.18 -17.60 37.44
N ARG A 897 21.09 -18.95 37.46
CA ARG A 897 22.19 -19.87 37.75
C ARG A 897 22.70 -20.59 36.51
N ALA A 898 22.15 -20.30 35.32
CA ALA A 898 22.50 -20.98 34.09
C ALA A 898 23.99 -20.95 33.80
N LYS A 899 24.55 -22.11 33.45
CA LYS A 899 25.93 -22.20 32.95
C LYS A 899 26.00 -21.54 31.58
N VAL A 900 26.97 -20.66 31.38
CA VAL A 900 27.25 -20.04 30.08
C VAL A 900 28.54 -20.62 29.54
N LEU A 901 28.54 -21.09 28.30
CA LEU A 901 29.73 -21.42 27.52
C LEU A 901 29.77 -20.48 26.32
N VAL A 902 30.90 -19.82 26.09
CA VAL A 902 31.06 -18.81 25.02
C VAL A 902 32.27 -19.17 24.15
N GLU A 903 32.08 -19.09 22.84
CA GLU A 903 33.11 -19.25 21.81
C GLU A 903 33.03 -17.98 20.94
N SER A 904 34.12 -17.20 20.85
CA SER A 904 34.08 -15.83 20.33
C SER A 904 35.39 -15.40 19.68
N ASP A 905 35.31 -14.54 18.66
CA ASP A 905 36.46 -13.90 17.99
C ASP A 905 37.10 -12.76 18.82
N GLY A 906 37.14 -12.94 20.15
CA GLY A 906 37.62 -11.98 21.14
C GLY A 906 36.54 -11.57 22.16
N PRO A 907 36.77 -10.49 22.93
CA PRO A 907 35.91 -10.12 24.06
C PRO A 907 34.46 -9.81 23.66
N VAL A 908 33.51 -10.42 24.40
CA VAL A 908 32.07 -10.21 24.26
C VAL A 908 31.38 -10.31 25.62
N LEU A 909 30.42 -9.43 25.90
CA LEU A 909 29.62 -9.43 27.12
C LEU A 909 28.27 -10.15 26.91
N ILE A 910 28.10 -11.31 27.55
CA ILE A 910 26.79 -11.97 27.65
C ILE A 910 26.04 -11.42 28.86
N HIS A 911 24.86 -10.84 28.66
CA HIS A 911 24.06 -10.21 29.72
C HIS A 911 22.76 -10.98 29.99
N PHE A 912 22.39 -11.13 31.26
CA PHE A 912 21.13 -11.76 31.71
C PHE A 912 20.24 -10.71 32.39
N PRO A 913 19.29 -10.07 31.67
CA PRO A 913 18.45 -9.02 32.23
C PRO A 913 17.67 -9.49 33.47
N GLY A 914 17.69 -8.68 34.53
CA GLY A 914 16.98 -8.96 35.79
C GLY A 914 17.73 -9.85 36.79
N CYS A 915 18.89 -10.42 36.44
CA CYS A 915 19.73 -11.15 37.38
C CYS A 915 20.73 -10.23 38.11
N PRO A 916 21.10 -10.54 39.37
CA PRO A 916 22.18 -9.85 40.05
C PRO A 916 23.52 -10.12 39.35
N LEU A 917 24.30 -9.07 39.12
CA LEU A 917 25.59 -9.14 38.43
C LEU A 917 26.55 -10.13 39.13
N ARG A 918 26.95 -11.18 38.40
CA ARG A 918 28.04 -12.10 38.78
C ARG A 918 29.12 -12.02 37.71
N ARG A 919 30.39 -11.96 38.13
CA ARG A 919 31.54 -11.98 37.20
C ARG A 919 31.52 -13.31 36.42
N PRO A 920 31.55 -13.30 35.07
CA PRO A 920 31.54 -14.53 34.29
C PRO A 920 32.88 -15.27 34.37
N LEU A 921 32.82 -16.60 34.44
CA LEU A 921 33.98 -17.48 34.27
C LEU A 921 34.28 -17.63 32.77
N VAL A 922 34.95 -16.63 32.19
CA VAL A 922 35.41 -16.68 30.80
C VAL A 922 36.68 -17.53 30.72
N ARG A 923 36.58 -18.75 30.20
CA ARG A 923 37.72 -19.47 29.64
C ARG A 923 37.85 -19.10 28.18
N GLY A 924 38.69 -18.11 27.88
CA GLY A 924 39.23 -17.94 26.53
C GLY A 924 40.34 -18.95 26.26
N HIS A 925 40.48 -19.32 25.00
CA HIS A 925 41.67 -19.90 24.37
C HIS A 925 41.93 -19.10 23.10
#